data_AF-A0A496S6M5-F1
#
_entry.id   AF-A0A496S6M5-F1
#
_cell.length_a   1.000
_cell.length_b   1.000
_cell.length_c   1.000
_cell.angle_alpha   90.00
_cell.angle_beta   90.00
_cell.angle_gamma   90.00
#
_symmetry.space_group_name_H-M   'P 1'
#
loop_
_entity.id
_entity.type
_entity.pdbx_description
1 polymer ?
#
loop_
_entity_poly.entity_id
_entity_poly.type
_entity_poly.pdbx_seq_one_letter_code
_entity_poly.pdbx_strand_id
1 'polypeptide(L)'
;MKRKLNIVILITGLGGILAQILILREFLIVFLGNELTIGIILSNWLILEAGGSFLGGRFFSKKREILSFVVFTFIFSLSFPLAIFLVRDLKLLMGVLPSEAITVERAFLSSLLILIPVSLPHGALFSLSCKLYSRFFKEDTTVGKVYFLETSGTILGGFILTYLLLPYWGSFQISLFLGLLNIILCFSLLKFKEKSLSFSFLRFLTIIFFLIFSFSLTKSEAIKQFSLRKQWPHQRIIYYKNSIYGNICLTQYKTQFNLFSNGVNLFSLPYSDIAQIEELVHFPLLFHPYPRDVLIISGGLGGFIREVLKYPQIERIDYAELDPFIFEVAEKNLFSFIKDELKNKKVFLKNLDGRFYLKTTEKNYDLIWLGVDIPLDLQSNRLFTEEFFKISSSKLRKEGVLVFKLPGSLTYLSKELKDLNSCIFSTLQKVFSFVKIIPSDGYNIFLASRQSFVSSDILIERFKEKKIKTHLLTPGHIKYRLSPYWEDWITQQLQTGTKDVNKDFKPLGLFYGLSYFGSSFSSQVNKILFKLKGLGLKKISIFLSLLFILILLFFKFKPKFSFSLFYSIFSSGLAGMVFSLILVFSFQVLYGYLYYWIGVLVSLFMAGLAGGGLTSSFSLTKLKKVFLFFLFLEFLIITYSFFLILLFDYLCPHLEKSQSFFILKSLYLGVCFFSGFLIGAEFPLANKLYQNKYSIVNLGYSAGLLYSADLLGGFLGGILGGVVFFPLLGLNSTLLLIIILKVMSLGFLSFSQVEY
;
A
#
# COMPACT_ATOMS: atom_id res chain seq x y z
N MET A 1 -38.98 14.02 -5.12
CA MET A 1 -37.62 14.58 -5.32
C MET A 1 -36.64 14.15 -4.23
N LYS A 2 -37.02 14.22 -2.93
CA LYS A 2 -36.17 13.81 -1.78
C LYS A 2 -35.57 12.41 -1.91
N ARG A 3 -36.40 11.38 -2.13
CA ARG A 3 -35.93 9.99 -2.31
C ARG A 3 -34.94 9.84 -3.47
N LYS A 4 -35.18 10.51 -4.61
CA LYS A 4 -34.28 10.47 -5.78
C LYS A 4 -32.93 11.13 -5.47
N LEU A 5 -32.93 12.29 -4.81
CA LEU A 5 -31.70 13.01 -4.46
C LEU A 5 -30.86 12.21 -3.46
N ASN A 6 -31.50 11.56 -2.48
CA ASN A 6 -30.81 10.66 -1.55
C ASN A 6 -30.14 9.49 -2.27
N ILE A 7 -30.86 8.86 -3.21
CA ILE A 7 -30.32 7.74 -4.02
C ILE A 7 -29.15 8.21 -4.88
N VAL A 8 -29.25 9.40 -5.49
CA VAL A 8 -28.18 9.97 -6.31
C VAL A 8 -26.91 10.20 -5.49
N ILE A 9 -27.03 10.80 -4.30
CA ILE A 9 -25.88 11.07 -3.42
C ILE A 9 -25.26 9.77 -2.89
N LEU A 10 -26.09 8.77 -2.59
CA LEU A 10 -25.61 7.46 -2.17
C LEU A 10 -24.80 6.79 -3.31
N ILE A 11 -25.30 6.88 -4.53
CA ILE A 11 -24.61 6.31 -5.70
C ILE A 11 -23.34 7.09 -6.05
N THR A 12 -23.28 8.41 -5.87
CA THR A 12 -22.02 9.16 -6.08
C THR A 12 -20.94 8.73 -5.09
N GLY A 13 -21.31 8.47 -3.82
CA GLY A 13 -20.38 7.91 -2.82
C GLY A 13 -19.93 6.50 -3.16
N LEU A 14 -20.87 5.64 -3.59
CA LEU A 14 -20.58 4.28 -4.09
C LEU A 14 -19.66 4.31 -5.31
N GLY A 15 -19.89 5.25 -6.23
CA GLY A 15 -19.06 5.39 -7.42
C GLY A 15 -17.64 5.87 -7.12
N GLY A 16 -17.50 6.81 -6.18
CA GLY A 16 -16.20 7.31 -5.73
C GLY A 16 -15.30 6.20 -5.19
N ILE A 17 -15.82 5.39 -4.25
CA ILE A 17 -15.02 4.32 -3.63
C ILE A 17 -14.72 3.18 -4.61
N LEU A 18 -15.66 2.86 -5.51
CA LEU A 18 -15.42 1.87 -6.56
C LEU A 18 -14.30 2.31 -7.47
N ALA A 19 -14.32 3.57 -7.90
CA ALA A 19 -13.28 4.14 -8.74
C ALA A 19 -11.94 4.19 -8.02
N GLN A 20 -11.92 4.67 -6.77
CA GLN A 20 -10.72 4.77 -5.95
C GLN A 20 -10.05 3.41 -5.75
N ILE A 21 -10.78 2.39 -5.29
CA ILE A 21 -10.21 1.06 -5.01
C ILE A 21 -9.76 0.37 -6.31
N LEU A 22 -10.55 0.44 -7.39
CA LEU A 22 -10.18 -0.21 -8.65
C LEU A 22 -8.97 0.44 -9.30
N ILE A 23 -8.92 1.78 -9.38
CA ILE A 23 -7.77 2.49 -9.94
C ILE A 23 -6.53 2.24 -9.08
N LEU A 24 -6.66 2.26 -7.75
CA LEU A 24 -5.57 1.95 -6.83
C LEU A 24 -4.98 0.55 -7.09
N ARG A 25 -5.84 -0.46 -7.28
CA ARG A 25 -5.40 -1.83 -7.59
C ARG A 25 -4.68 -1.93 -8.93
N GLU A 26 -5.16 -1.23 -9.95
CA GLU A 26 -4.49 -1.21 -11.27
C GLU A 26 -3.13 -0.50 -11.18
N PHE A 27 -3.03 0.61 -10.43
CA PHE A 27 -1.75 1.25 -10.18
C PHE A 27 -0.79 0.37 -9.39
N LEU A 28 -1.26 -0.40 -8.41
CA LEU A 28 -0.38 -1.32 -7.66
C LEU A 28 0.26 -2.36 -8.59
N ILE A 29 -0.47 -2.87 -9.58
CA ILE A 29 0.09 -3.81 -10.57
C ILE A 29 1.16 -3.11 -11.43
N VAL A 30 0.91 -1.86 -11.81
CA VAL A 30 1.83 -1.08 -12.64
C VAL A 30 3.07 -0.65 -11.85
N PHE A 31 2.91 -0.29 -10.58
CA PHE A 31 3.99 0.13 -9.69
C PHE A 31 4.61 -1.02 -8.88
N LEU A 32 4.53 -2.25 -9.39
CA LEU A 32 5.23 -3.42 -8.85
C LEU A 32 4.88 -3.77 -7.40
N GLY A 33 3.61 -3.61 -7.01
CA GLY A 33 3.11 -3.97 -5.68
C GLY A 33 3.56 -3.07 -4.53
N ASN A 34 4.36 -2.03 -4.79
CA ASN A 34 4.91 -1.17 -3.75
C ASN A 34 3.82 -0.37 -3.02
N GLU A 35 3.58 -0.68 -1.73
CA GLU A 35 2.50 -0.07 -0.96
C GLU A 35 2.73 1.41 -0.65
N LEU A 36 3.97 1.92 -0.73
CA LEU A 36 4.23 3.36 -0.57
C LEU A 36 3.54 4.17 -1.68
N THR A 37 3.33 3.56 -2.85
CA THR A 37 2.58 4.21 -3.93
C THR A 37 1.10 4.39 -3.60
N ILE A 38 0.54 3.61 -2.66
CA ILE A 38 -0.83 3.84 -2.15
C ILE A 38 -0.92 5.23 -1.52
N GLY A 39 0.08 5.64 -0.73
CA GLY A 39 0.15 6.97 -0.17
C GLY A 39 0.16 8.06 -1.24
N ILE A 40 0.92 7.87 -2.32
CA ILE A 40 0.99 8.79 -3.47
C ILE A 40 -0.37 8.91 -4.18
N ILE A 41 -0.96 7.77 -4.54
CA ILE A 41 -2.20 7.70 -5.32
C ILE A 41 -3.36 8.29 -4.53
N LEU A 42 -3.48 7.95 -3.25
CA LEU A 42 -4.50 8.51 -2.37
C LEU A 42 -4.27 10.01 -2.15
N SER A 43 -3.03 10.47 -2.01
CA SER A 43 -2.74 11.91 -1.91
C SER A 43 -3.20 12.64 -3.17
N ASN A 44 -2.83 12.13 -4.35
CA ASN A 44 -3.22 12.69 -5.64
C ASN A 44 -4.73 12.69 -5.83
N TRP A 45 -5.43 11.66 -5.34
CA TRP A 45 -6.89 11.67 -5.30
C TRP A 45 -7.41 12.81 -4.41
N LEU A 46 -6.93 12.95 -3.18
CA LEU A 46 -7.44 13.94 -2.23
C LEU A 46 -7.20 15.39 -2.68
N ILE A 47 -6.04 15.72 -3.26
CA ILE A 47 -5.76 17.09 -3.75
C ILE A 47 -6.65 17.46 -4.94
N LEU A 48 -6.92 16.51 -5.83
CA LEU A 48 -7.80 16.73 -6.99
C LEU A 48 -9.26 16.83 -6.56
N GLU A 49 -9.68 16.01 -5.59
CA GLU A 49 -11.01 16.09 -4.99
C GLU A 49 -11.21 17.44 -4.26
N ALA A 50 -10.18 17.93 -3.56
CA ALA A 50 -10.19 19.24 -2.92
C ALA A 50 -10.36 20.37 -3.94
N GLY A 51 -9.60 20.31 -5.04
CA GLY A 51 -9.74 21.22 -6.17
C GLY A 51 -11.14 21.17 -6.76
N GLY A 52 -11.67 19.97 -7.01
CA GLY A 52 -13.03 19.74 -7.53
C GLY A 52 -14.11 20.34 -6.64
N SER A 53 -14.06 20.09 -5.33
CA SER A 53 -15.02 20.59 -4.35
C SER A 53 -14.97 22.12 -4.23
N PHE A 54 -13.77 22.71 -4.23
CA PHE A 54 -13.60 24.16 -4.23
C PHE A 54 -14.17 24.82 -5.51
N LEU A 55 -13.87 24.26 -6.68
CA LEU A 55 -14.38 24.76 -7.97
C LEU A 55 -15.92 24.63 -8.06
N GLY A 56 -16.45 23.47 -7.64
CA GLY A 56 -17.89 23.20 -7.58
C GLY A 56 -18.64 24.15 -6.62
N GLY A 57 -18.00 24.51 -5.51
CA GLY A 57 -18.48 25.50 -4.54
C GLY A 57 -18.49 26.94 -5.07
N ARG A 58 -17.41 27.38 -5.74
CA ARG A 58 -17.21 28.80 -6.12
C ARG A 58 -17.88 29.22 -7.44
N PHE A 59 -17.78 28.41 -8.50
CA PHE A 59 -18.05 28.89 -9.86
C PHE A 59 -19.47 28.66 -10.38
N PHE A 60 -20.26 27.77 -9.77
CA PHE A 60 -21.57 27.39 -10.31
C PHE A 60 -22.73 28.17 -9.69
N SER A 61 -23.51 28.83 -10.57
CA SER A 61 -24.67 29.65 -10.22
C SER A 61 -25.94 28.83 -9.94
N LYS A 62 -26.83 29.37 -9.09
CA LYS A 62 -28.10 28.72 -8.67
C LYS A 62 -29.01 28.27 -9.82
N LYS A 63 -28.90 28.88 -11.00
CA LYS A 63 -29.75 28.56 -12.16
C LYS A 63 -29.33 27.26 -12.89
N ARG A 64 -28.07 26.79 -12.76
CA ARG A 64 -27.53 25.66 -13.55
C ARG A 64 -27.04 24.46 -12.74
N GLU A 65 -27.36 24.38 -11.44
CA GLU A 65 -26.84 23.33 -10.53
C GLU A 65 -27.12 21.88 -11.01
N ILE A 66 -28.33 21.59 -11.48
CA ILE A 66 -28.69 20.25 -11.99
C ILE A 66 -27.93 19.94 -13.29
N LEU A 67 -27.78 20.94 -14.16
CA LEU A 67 -27.04 20.82 -15.41
C LEU A 67 -25.57 20.49 -15.13
N SER A 68 -24.94 21.26 -14.24
CA SER A 68 -23.56 21.03 -13.80
C SER A 68 -23.40 19.63 -13.19
N PHE A 69 -24.32 19.21 -12.33
CA PHE A 69 -24.29 17.89 -11.71
C PHE A 69 -24.31 16.76 -12.76
N VAL A 70 -25.20 16.85 -13.75
CA VAL A 70 -25.29 15.88 -14.85
C VAL A 70 -24.01 15.87 -15.69
N VAL A 71 -23.47 17.04 -16.02
CA VAL A 71 -22.22 17.15 -16.81
C VAL A 71 -21.04 16.52 -16.06
N PHE A 72 -20.84 16.83 -14.78
CA PHE A 72 -19.76 16.21 -14.00
C PHE A 72 -19.95 14.71 -13.81
N THR A 73 -21.20 14.24 -13.67
CA THR A 73 -21.50 12.81 -13.60
C THR A 73 -21.15 12.10 -14.92
N PHE A 74 -21.38 12.75 -16.06
CA PHE A 74 -20.96 12.23 -17.36
C PHE A 74 -19.44 12.18 -17.51
N ILE A 75 -18.74 13.27 -17.16
CA ILE A 75 -17.28 13.32 -17.22
C ILE A 75 -16.69 12.22 -16.34
N PHE A 76 -17.19 12.05 -15.12
CA PHE A 76 -16.78 10.95 -14.24
C PHE A 76 -17.04 9.57 -14.85
N SER A 77 -18.23 9.35 -15.41
CA SER A 77 -18.62 8.05 -15.98
C SER A 77 -17.80 7.67 -17.22
N LEU A 78 -17.41 8.65 -18.05
CA LEU A 78 -16.58 8.42 -19.23
C LEU A 78 -15.08 8.29 -18.88
N SER A 79 -14.61 9.13 -17.96
CA SER A 79 -13.20 9.16 -17.56
C SER A 79 -12.78 7.93 -16.77
N PHE A 80 -13.67 7.32 -15.98
CA PHE A 80 -13.32 6.18 -15.15
C PHE A 80 -12.81 4.95 -15.94
N PRO A 81 -13.52 4.39 -16.94
CA PRO A 81 -12.99 3.31 -17.75
C PRO A 81 -11.74 3.73 -18.55
N LEU A 82 -11.67 5.00 -18.99
CA LEU A 82 -10.50 5.54 -19.67
C LEU A 82 -9.28 5.59 -18.75
N ALA A 83 -9.46 5.94 -17.48
CA ALA A 83 -8.39 5.98 -16.49
C ALA A 83 -7.82 4.57 -16.27
N ILE A 84 -8.67 3.53 -16.12
CA ILE A 84 -8.20 2.14 -16.02
C ILE A 84 -7.35 1.76 -17.25
N PHE A 85 -7.81 2.14 -18.45
CA PHE A 85 -7.08 1.90 -19.69
C PHE A 85 -5.72 2.62 -19.71
N LEU A 86 -5.68 3.90 -19.34
CA LEU A 86 -4.46 4.70 -19.27
C LEU A 86 -3.48 4.20 -18.22
N VAL A 87 -3.96 3.70 -17.07
CA VAL A 87 -3.11 3.09 -16.04
C VAL A 87 -2.40 1.87 -16.61
N ARG A 88 -3.12 0.97 -17.30
CA ARG A 88 -2.53 -0.26 -17.86
C ARG A 88 -1.51 0.03 -18.96
N ASP A 89 -1.77 1.05 -19.78
CA ASP A 89 -0.87 1.49 -20.85
C ASP A 89 0.25 2.43 -20.34
N LEU A 90 0.27 2.78 -19.05
CA LEU A 90 1.17 3.79 -18.50
C LEU A 90 2.65 3.50 -18.78
N LYS A 91 3.10 2.25 -18.54
CA LYS A 91 4.50 1.86 -18.78
C LYS A 91 4.88 2.03 -20.25
N LEU A 92 3.99 1.64 -21.16
CA LEU A 92 4.18 1.81 -22.59
C LEU A 92 4.26 3.30 -22.97
N LEU A 93 3.36 4.13 -22.45
CA LEU A 93 3.34 5.58 -22.68
C LEU A 93 4.63 6.26 -22.20
N MET A 94 5.27 5.71 -21.18
CA MET A 94 6.51 6.22 -20.62
C MET A 94 7.77 5.61 -21.26
N GLY A 95 7.63 4.62 -22.15
CA GLY A 95 8.76 3.87 -22.71
C GLY A 95 9.49 2.99 -21.68
N VAL A 96 8.81 2.62 -20.60
CA VAL A 96 9.34 1.84 -19.46
C VAL A 96 9.04 0.35 -19.70
N LEU A 97 10.01 -0.52 -19.40
CA LEU A 97 9.83 -1.96 -19.57
C LEU A 97 8.84 -2.54 -18.53
N PRO A 98 8.11 -3.64 -18.82
CA PRO A 98 7.13 -4.21 -17.89
C PRO A 98 7.66 -4.51 -16.49
N SER A 99 8.91 -4.96 -16.38
CA SER A 99 9.58 -5.29 -15.10
C SER A 99 10.34 -4.12 -14.46
N GLU A 100 10.41 -2.97 -15.12
CA GLU A 100 11.10 -1.80 -14.59
C GLU A 100 10.18 -1.09 -13.58
N ALA A 101 10.72 -0.70 -12.42
CA ALA A 101 9.94 0.05 -11.45
C ALA A 101 9.84 1.50 -11.86
N ILE A 102 8.68 2.09 -11.56
CA ILE A 102 8.45 3.51 -11.76
C ILE A 102 8.97 4.26 -10.53
N THR A 103 9.79 5.27 -10.76
CA THR A 103 10.33 6.11 -9.68
C THR A 103 9.23 6.89 -8.98
N VAL A 104 9.43 7.25 -7.71
CA VAL A 104 8.43 7.96 -6.88
C VAL A 104 7.90 9.24 -7.56
N GLU A 105 8.78 10.02 -8.18
CA GLU A 105 8.41 11.26 -8.89
C GLU A 105 7.53 10.97 -10.12
N ARG A 106 7.92 9.98 -10.92
CA ARG A 106 7.13 9.57 -12.08
C ARG A 106 5.79 8.96 -11.66
N ALA A 107 5.75 8.19 -10.57
CA ALA A 107 4.52 7.67 -10.00
C ALA A 107 3.59 8.79 -9.53
N PHE A 108 4.14 9.83 -8.89
CA PHE A 108 3.38 11.02 -8.49
C PHE A 108 2.80 11.75 -9.71
N LEU A 109 3.61 12.10 -10.70
CA LEU A 109 3.15 12.86 -11.87
C LEU A 109 2.15 12.07 -12.73
N SER A 110 2.45 10.80 -13.03
CA SER A 110 1.59 9.96 -13.86
C SER A 110 0.24 9.70 -13.19
N SER A 111 0.22 9.35 -11.90
CA SER A 111 -1.04 9.12 -11.19
C SER A 111 -1.85 10.40 -11.05
N LEU A 112 -1.21 11.55 -10.79
CA LEU A 112 -1.90 12.84 -10.77
C LEU A 112 -2.60 13.12 -12.11
N LEU A 113 -1.89 13.00 -13.24
CA LEU A 113 -2.42 13.28 -14.57
C LEU A 113 -3.60 12.36 -14.94
N ILE A 114 -3.50 11.07 -14.65
CA ILE A 114 -4.57 10.10 -14.93
C ILE A 114 -5.79 10.31 -14.03
N LEU A 115 -5.57 10.75 -12.79
CA LEU A 115 -6.65 10.96 -11.82
C LEU A 115 -7.42 12.28 -12.03
N ILE A 116 -6.83 13.30 -12.66
CA ILE A 116 -7.50 14.59 -12.94
C ILE A 116 -8.92 14.41 -13.50
N PRO A 117 -9.14 13.68 -14.62
CA PRO A 117 -10.46 13.60 -15.23
C PRO A 117 -11.46 12.77 -14.41
N VAL A 118 -11.02 12.03 -13.40
CA VAL A 118 -11.89 11.19 -12.55
C VAL A 118 -12.18 11.88 -11.21
N SER A 119 -11.14 12.22 -10.47
CA SER A 119 -11.24 12.70 -9.09
C SER A 119 -11.74 14.15 -9.00
N LEU A 120 -11.33 15.05 -9.91
CA LEU A 120 -11.78 16.43 -9.89
C LEU A 120 -13.30 16.54 -10.14
N PRO A 121 -13.90 15.85 -11.14
CA PRO A 121 -15.35 15.78 -11.28
C PRO A 121 -16.05 15.18 -10.07
N HIS A 122 -15.49 14.11 -9.48
CA HIS A 122 -16.06 13.48 -8.30
C HIS A 122 -16.13 14.45 -7.10
N GLY A 123 -15.05 15.17 -6.80
CA GLY A 123 -15.05 16.21 -5.76
C GLY A 123 -16.02 17.36 -6.04
N ALA A 124 -16.22 17.74 -7.31
CA ALA A 124 -17.23 18.73 -7.68
C ALA A 124 -18.66 18.23 -7.40
N LEU A 125 -18.94 16.94 -7.58
CA LEU A 125 -20.27 16.35 -7.29
C LEU A 125 -20.65 16.49 -5.82
N PHE A 126 -19.71 16.43 -4.87
CA PHE A 126 -20.00 16.63 -3.45
C PHE A 126 -20.54 18.04 -3.16
N SER A 127 -19.81 19.06 -3.59
CA SER A 127 -20.21 20.47 -3.38
C SER A 127 -21.53 20.81 -4.10
N LEU A 128 -21.74 20.26 -5.30
CA LEU A 128 -23.00 20.39 -6.05
C LEU A 128 -24.15 19.66 -5.35
N SER A 129 -23.90 18.50 -4.75
CA SER A 129 -24.88 17.77 -3.94
C SER A 129 -25.35 18.59 -2.75
N CYS A 130 -24.42 19.26 -2.04
CA CYS A 130 -24.75 20.17 -0.94
C CYS A 130 -25.67 21.33 -1.41
N LYS A 131 -25.34 21.97 -2.54
CA LYS A 131 -26.16 23.04 -3.12
C LYS A 131 -27.56 22.56 -3.53
N LEU A 132 -27.63 21.43 -4.25
CA LEU A 132 -28.89 20.83 -4.68
C LEU A 132 -29.75 20.45 -3.48
N TYR A 133 -29.17 19.83 -2.46
CA TYR A 133 -29.91 19.42 -1.26
C TYR A 133 -30.48 20.63 -0.51
N SER A 134 -29.67 21.67 -0.30
CA SER A 134 -30.09 22.92 0.34
C SER A 134 -31.23 23.63 -0.41
N ARG A 135 -31.21 23.59 -1.75
CA ARG A 135 -32.26 24.20 -2.58
C ARG A 135 -33.61 23.51 -2.41
N PHE A 136 -33.65 22.19 -2.28
CA PHE A 136 -34.90 21.43 -2.17
C PHE A 136 -35.37 21.23 -0.72
N PHE A 137 -34.45 21.27 0.23
CA PHE A 137 -34.70 21.06 1.65
C PHE A 137 -34.04 22.23 2.41
N LYS A 138 -34.80 23.30 2.66
CA LYS A 138 -34.40 24.46 3.48
C LYS A 138 -34.23 24.04 4.96
N GLU A 139 -33.25 23.18 5.25
CA GLU A 139 -32.94 22.66 6.58
C GLU A 139 -31.52 23.12 6.99
N ASP A 140 -31.32 23.50 8.25
CA ASP A 140 -30.02 23.99 8.76
C ASP A 140 -28.92 22.90 8.76
N THR A 141 -29.30 21.62 8.71
CA THR A 141 -28.37 20.46 8.75
C THR A 141 -28.10 19.86 7.36
N THR A 142 -28.10 20.67 6.30
CA THR A 142 -27.98 20.18 4.90
C THR A 142 -26.64 19.51 4.60
N VAL A 143 -25.52 20.11 5.04
CA VAL A 143 -24.17 19.58 4.75
C VAL A 143 -23.92 18.24 5.45
N GLY A 144 -24.28 18.13 6.73
CA GLY A 144 -24.10 16.88 7.49
C GLY A 144 -24.90 15.71 6.94
N LYS A 145 -26.12 15.94 6.44
CA LYS A 145 -26.95 14.90 5.80
C LYS A 145 -26.38 14.43 4.47
N VAL A 146 -25.86 15.35 3.64
CA VAL A 146 -25.24 14.99 2.36
C VAL A 146 -23.97 14.18 2.60
N TYR A 147 -23.11 14.63 3.52
CA TYR A 147 -21.93 13.91 3.95
C TYR A 147 -22.30 12.48 4.39
N PHE A 148 -23.27 12.33 5.29
CA PHE A 148 -23.72 11.01 5.73
C PHE A 148 -24.21 10.10 4.59
N LEU A 149 -25.03 10.62 3.68
CA LEU A 149 -25.57 9.83 2.56
C LEU A 149 -24.47 9.37 1.60
N GLU A 150 -23.50 10.26 1.31
CA GLU A 150 -22.36 9.93 0.47
C GLU A 150 -21.48 8.88 1.15
N THR A 151 -21.12 9.10 2.42
CA THR A 151 -20.28 8.13 3.13
C THR A 151 -21.01 6.79 3.31
N SER A 152 -22.34 6.78 3.48
CA SER A 152 -23.13 5.54 3.45
C SER A 152 -23.02 4.82 2.11
N GLY A 153 -23.04 5.58 1.01
CA GLY A 153 -22.75 5.10 -0.33
C GLY A 153 -21.35 4.50 -0.46
N THR A 154 -20.33 5.17 0.08
CA THR A 154 -18.95 4.69 0.15
C THR A 154 -18.82 3.37 0.92
N ILE A 155 -19.49 3.23 2.06
CA ILE A 155 -19.50 1.98 2.83
C ILE A 155 -20.11 0.86 1.99
N LEU A 156 -21.32 1.07 1.46
CA LEU A 156 -22.00 0.09 0.62
C LEU A 156 -21.19 -0.28 -0.63
N GLY A 157 -20.59 0.71 -1.28
CA GLY A 157 -19.76 0.52 -2.46
C GLY A 157 -18.53 -0.34 -2.18
N GLY A 158 -17.86 -0.13 -1.06
CA GLY A 158 -16.71 -0.94 -0.67
C GLY A 158 -17.06 -2.40 -0.37
N PHE A 159 -18.19 -2.65 0.31
CA PHE A 159 -18.70 -4.00 0.54
C PHE A 159 -19.13 -4.69 -0.76
N ILE A 160 -19.92 -4.00 -1.60
CA ILE A 160 -20.39 -4.51 -2.89
C ILE A 160 -19.19 -4.84 -3.80
N LEU A 161 -18.19 -3.97 -3.85
CA LEU A 161 -16.98 -4.21 -4.63
C LEU A 161 -16.28 -5.49 -4.18
N THR A 162 -15.98 -5.56 -2.89
CA THR A 162 -15.11 -6.58 -2.29
C THR A 162 -15.71 -7.98 -2.33
N TYR A 163 -17.01 -8.10 -2.07
CA TYR A 163 -17.67 -9.40 -1.93
C TYR A 163 -18.54 -9.79 -3.13
N LEU A 164 -19.12 -8.83 -3.86
CA LEU A 164 -20.07 -9.13 -4.94
C LEU A 164 -19.52 -8.91 -6.34
N LEU A 165 -18.68 -7.89 -6.56
CA LEU A 165 -18.22 -7.55 -7.92
C LEU A 165 -16.89 -8.21 -8.26
N LEU A 166 -15.87 -8.05 -7.40
CA LEU A 166 -14.51 -8.52 -7.67
C LEU A 166 -14.33 -10.03 -7.89
N PRO A 167 -15.11 -10.93 -7.24
CA PRO A 167 -14.98 -12.36 -7.49
C PRO A 167 -15.41 -12.77 -8.90
N TYR A 168 -16.33 -12.02 -9.52
CA TYR A 168 -16.99 -12.43 -10.76
C TYR A 168 -16.62 -11.54 -11.95
N TRP A 169 -16.38 -10.25 -11.75
CA TRP A 169 -16.21 -9.26 -12.81
C TRP A 169 -14.81 -8.63 -12.80
N GLY A 170 -14.30 -8.31 -14.00
CA GLY A 170 -13.04 -7.59 -14.17
C GLY A 170 -13.20 -6.08 -13.99
N SER A 171 -12.08 -5.37 -13.79
CA SER A 171 -12.06 -3.91 -13.52
C SER A 171 -12.80 -3.08 -14.57
N PHE A 172 -12.69 -3.44 -15.86
CA PHE A 172 -13.43 -2.79 -16.95
C PHE A 172 -14.94 -3.03 -16.90
N GLN A 173 -15.38 -4.23 -16.55
CA GLN A 173 -16.82 -4.54 -16.45
C GLN A 173 -17.44 -3.74 -15.32
N ILE A 174 -16.75 -3.65 -14.19
CA ILE A 174 -17.21 -2.88 -13.03
C ILE A 174 -17.28 -1.39 -13.34
N SER A 175 -16.27 -0.82 -14.03
CA SER A 175 -16.28 0.60 -14.40
C SER A 175 -17.36 0.95 -15.41
N LEU A 176 -17.60 0.08 -16.41
CA LEU A 176 -18.69 0.24 -17.37
C LEU A 176 -20.07 0.12 -16.69
N PHE A 177 -20.23 -0.85 -15.77
CA PHE A 177 -21.46 -0.99 -14.99
C PHE A 177 -21.76 0.24 -14.14
N LEU A 178 -20.76 0.81 -13.46
CA LEU A 178 -20.92 2.04 -12.70
C LEU A 178 -21.29 3.23 -13.60
N GLY A 179 -20.65 3.33 -14.77
CA GLY A 179 -20.98 4.34 -15.76
C GLY A 179 -22.45 4.27 -16.20
N LEU A 180 -22.97 3.06 -16.46
CA LEU A 180 -24.39 2.87 -16.77
C LEU A 180 -25.31 3.31 -15.63
N LEU A 181 -24.98 2.92 -14.41
CA LEU A 181 -25.77 3.24 -13.22
C LEU A 181 -25.86 4.77 -13.05
N ASN A 182 -24.75 5.48 -13.23
CA ASN A 182 -24.70 6.95 -13.23
C ASN A 182 -25.50 7.58 -14.38
N ILE A 183 -25.44 7.02 -15.59
CA ILE A 183 -26.23 7.51 -16.74
C ILE A 183 -27.74 7.36 -16.48
N ILE A 184 -28.17 6.23 -15.91
CA ILE A 184 -29.56 5.99 -15.52
C ILE A 184 -30.04 7.05 -14.51
N LEU A 185 -29.18 7.41 -13.54
CA LEU A 185 -29.49 8.47 -12.60
C LEU A 185 -29.62 9.85 -13.26
N CYS A 186 -28.69 10.21 -14.14
CA CYS A 186 -28.77 11.45 -14.91
C CYS A 186 -30.10 11.55 -15.68
N PHE A 187 -30.51 10.46 -16.34
CA PHE A 187 -31.79 10.39 -17.04
C PHE A 187 -32.99 10.59 -16.07
N SER A 188 -32.93 10.00 -14.88
CA SER A 188 -33.98 10.13 -13.86
C SER A 188 -34.16 11.56 -13.31
N LEU A 189 -33.06 12.33 -13.26
CA LEU A 189 -33.02 13.73 -12.82
C LEU A 189 -33.50 14.67 -13.94
N LEU A 190 -33.12 14.40 -15.19
CA LEU A 190 -33.48 15.22 -16.35
C LEU A 190 -34.95 15.10 -16.76
N LYS A 191 -35.66 14.02 -16.39
CA LYS A 191 -37.08 13.80 -16.75
C LYS A 191 -38.06 14.88 -16.23
N PHE A 192 -37.68 15.66 -15.21
CA PHE A 192 -38.68 16.38 -14.40
C PHE A 192 -38.67 17.92 -14.48
N LYS A 193 -37.80 18.60 -15.25
CA LYS A 193 -37.87 20.07 -15.42
C LYS A 193 -37.41 20.60 -16.79
N GLU A 194 -38.16 21.61 -17.25
CA GLU A 194 -38.04 22.52 -18.41
C GLU A 194 -37.90 21.97 -19.84
N LYS A 195 -38.76 22.47 -20.75
CA LYS A 195 -38.63 22.37 -22.21
C LYS A 195 -37.55 23.36 -22.70
N SER A 196 -36.31 23.20 -22.26
CA SER A 196 -35.18 23.97 -22.81
C SER A 196 -34.33 23.10 -23.72
N LEU A 197 -33.77 23.70 -24.78
CA LEU A 197 -32.97 23.00 -25.79
C LEU A 197 -31.80 22.21 -25.17
N SER A 198 -31.20 22.77 -24.11
CA SER A 198 -30.08 22.15 -23.38
C SER A 198 -30.48 20.84 -22.67
N PHE A 199 -31.68 20.76 -22.10
CA PHE A 199 -32.16 19.53 -21.45
C PHE A 199 -32.58 18.46 -22.45
N SER A 200 -33.12 18.85 -23.61
CA SER A 200 -33.44 17.91 -24.69
C SER A 200 -32.17 17.28 -25.27
N PHE A 201 -31.15 18.11 -25.54
CA PHE A 201 -29.84 17.65 -26.03
C PHE A 201 -29.17 16.69 -25.04
N LEU A 202 -29.18 17.00 -23.74
CA LEU A 202 -28.60 16.10 -22.73
C LEU A 202 -29.38 14.80 -22.55
N ARG A 203 -30.71 14.80 -22.73
CA ARG A 203 -31.50 13.56 -22.73
C ARG A 203 -31.11 12.67 -23.91
N PHE A 204 -30.98 13.25 -25.09
CA PHE A 204 -30.48 12.53 -26.27
C PHE A 204 -29.08 11.95 -26.02
N LEU A 205 -28.17 12.75 -25.46
CA LEU A 205 -26.83 12.32 -25.10
C LEU A 205 -26.83 11.19 -24.06
N THR A 206 -27.67 11.24 -23.02
CA THR A 206 -27.81 10.13 -22.05
C THR A 206 -28.25 8.83 -22.72
N ILE A 207 -29.15 8.89 -23.71
CA ILE A 207 -29.66 7.69 -24.39
C ILE A 207 -28.56 7.07 -25.27
N ILE A 208 -27.83 7.89 -26.03
CA ILE A 208 -26.69 7.41 -26.83
C ILE A 208 -25.64 6.77 -25.92
N PHE A 209 -25.27 7.44 -24.83
CA PHE A 209 -24.30 6.91 -23.87
C PHE A 209 -24.77 5.59 -23.25
N PHE A 210 -26.06 5.48 -22.92
CA PHE A 210 -26.64 4.25 -22.41
C PHE A 210 -26.50 3.09 -23.41
N LEU A 211 -26.78 3.34 -24.70
CA LEU A 211 -26.61 2.32 -25.76
C LEU A 211 -25.14 1.92 -25.94
N ILE A 212 -24.21 2.87 -25.96
CA ILE A 212 -22.77 2.61 -26.12
C ILE A 212 -22.24 1.78 -24.95
N PHE A 213 -22.54 2.18 -23.72
CA PHE A 213 -22.07 1.45 -22.53
C PHE A 213 -22.69 0.05 -22.43
N SER A 214 -23.98 -0.11 -22.80
CA SER A 214 -24.65 -1.41 -22.83
C SER A 214 -24.01 -2.34 -23.86
N PHE A 215 -23.67 -1.82 -25.04
CA PHE A 215 -22.96 -2.58 -26.06
C PHE A 215 -21.54 -2.96 -25.61
N SER A 216 -20.82 -2.03 -24.97
CA SER A 216 -19.46 -2.27 -24.46
C SER A 216 -19.36 -3.42 -23.46
N LEU A 217 -20.39 -3.60 -22.60
CA LEU A 217 -20.45 -4.73 -21.67
C LEU A 217 -20.39 -6.09 -22.37
N THR A 218 -21.08 -6.24 -23.51
CA THR A 218 -21.08 -7.48 -24.29
C THR A 218 -19.72 -7.81 -24.92
N LYS A 219 -18.87 -6.80 -25.14
CA LYS A 219 -17.52 -6.92 -25.73
C LYS A 219 -16.40 -6.77 -24.69
N SER A 220 -16.72 -6.83 -23.39
CA SER A 220 -15.77 -6.57 -22.31
C SER A 220 -14.52 -7.46 -22.35
N GLU A 221 -14.63 -8.73 -22.72
CA GLU A 221 -13.45 -9.62 -22.82
C GLU A 221 -12.53 -9.21 -23.99
N ALA A 222 -13.07 -8.76 -25.12
CA ALA A 222 -12.27 -8.28 -26.24
C ALA A 222 -11.48 -7.00 -25.87
N ILE A 223 -12.12 -6.08 -25.14
CA ILE A 223 -11.49 -4.84 -24.64
C ILE A 223 -10.36 -5.18 -23.66
N LYS A 224 -10.61 -6.12 -22.76
CA LYS A 224 -9.62 -6.62 -21.81
C LYS A 224 -8.42 -7.23 -22.52
N GLN A 225 -8.64 -8.13 -23.48
CA GLN A 225 -7.56 -8.77 -24.25
C GLN A 225 -6.74 -7.75 -25.05
N PHE A 226 -7.39 -6.74 -25.62
CA PHE A 226 -6.70 -5.65 -26.32
C PHE A 226 -5.79 -4.84 -25.39
N SER A 227 -6.29 -4.44 -24.22
CA SER A 227 -5.50 -3.73 -23.20
C SER A 227 -4.33 -4.59 -22.70
N LEU A 228 -4.56 -5.88 -22.44
CA LEU A 228 -3.51 -6.79 -21.96
C LEU A 228 -2.38 -6.96 -23.00
N ARG A 229 -2.70 -7.10 -24.29
CA ARG A 229 -1.69 -7.21 -25.36
C ARG A 229 -0.81 -5.97 -25.47
N LYS A 230 -1.35 -4.79 -25.17
CA LYS A 230 -0.57 -3.54 -25.13
C LYS A 230 0.33 -3.46 -23.90
N GLN A 231 -0.18 -3.89 -22.75
CA GLN A 231 0.58 -3.91 -21.50
C GLN A 231 1.82 -4.81 -21.57
N TRP A 232 1.73 -5.93 -22.29
CA TRP A 232 2.80 -6.92 -22.45
C TRP A 232 3.27 -7.02 -23.91
N PRO A 233 3.97 -5.99 -24.42
CA PRO A 233 4.37 -5.97 -25.82
C PRO A 233 5.33 -7.13 -26.12
N HIS A 234 5.14 -7.77 -27.28
CA HIS A 234 5.94 -8.90 -27.75
C HIS A 234 5.88 -10.18 -26.88
N GLN A 235 5.03 -10.24 -25.86
CA GLN A 235 4.87 -11.43 -25.02
C GLN A 235 3.45 -12.00 -25.18
N ARG A 236 3.34 -13.30 -25.40
CA ARG A 236 2.05 -13.99 -25.44
C ARG A 236 1.56 -14.21 -24.02
N ILE A 237 0.36 -13.74 -23.70
CA ILE A 237 -0.25 -13.93 -22.38
C ILE A 237 -0.91 -15.30 -22.36
N ILE A 238 -0.47 -16.16 -21.45
CA ILE A 238 -1.00 -17.52 -21.26
C ILE A 238 -2.03 -17.53 -20.14
N TYR A 239 -1.73 -16.83 -19.06
CA TYR A 239 -2.59 -16.76 -17.88
C TYR A 239 -2.61 -15.35 -17.31
N TYR A 240 -3.78 -14.88 -16.88
CA TYR A 240 -3.95 -13.60 -16.20
C TYR A 240 -5.15 -13.67 -15.27
N LYS A 241 -4.92 -13.60 -13.96
CA LYS A 241 -5.98 -13.68 -12.95
C LYS A 241 -5.63 -12.88 -11.70
N ASN A 242 -6.64 -12.28 -11.08
CA ASN A 242 -6.51 -11.70 -9.75
C ASN A 242 -6.86 -12.75 -8.70
N SER A 243 -5.95 -13.02 -7.77
CA SER A 243 -6.20 -13.75 -6.53
C SER A 243 -6.60 -12.77 -5.41
N ILE A 244 -6.81 -13.30 -4.20
CA ILE A 244 -6.98 -12.47 -3.00
C ILE A 244 -5.67 -11.80 -2.55
N TYR A 245 -4.53 -12.29 -3.04
CA TYR A 245 -3.19 -11.83 -2.68
C TYR A 245 -2.63 -10.81 -3.67
N GLY A 246 -3.02 -10.90 -4.95
CA GLY A 246 -2.53 -10.01 -5.99
C GLY A 246 -2.98 -10.41 -7.39
N ASN A 247 -2.29 -9.88 -8.39
CA ASN A 247 -2.43 -10.28 -9.79
C ASN A 247 -1.35 -11.29 -10.17
N ILE A 248 -1.73 -12.43 -10.73
CA ILE A 248 -0.82 -13.42 -11.30
C ILE A 248 -0.92 -13.37 -12.83
N CYS A 249 0.21 -13.15 -13.49
CA CYS A 249 0.32 -13.16 -14.94
C CYS A 249 1.43 -14.10 -15.40
N LEU A 250 1.10 -15.04 -16.30
CA LEU A 250 2.08 -15.87 -16.99
C LEU A 250 2.16 -15.41 -18.44
N THR A 251 3.36 -15.02 -18.85
CA THR A 251 3.65 -14.67 -20.24
C THR A 251 4.67 -15.63 -20.85
N GLN A 252 4.70 -15.66 -22.17
CA GLN A 252 5.67 -16.41 -22.95
C GLN A 252 6.33 -15.49 -23.97
N TYR A 253 7.66 -15.42 -23.90
CA TYR A 253 8.51 -14.78 -24.89
C TYR A 253 9.38 -15.85 -25.57
N LYS A 254 9.06 -16.16 -26.83
CA LYS A 254 9.67 -17.29 -27.57
C LYS A 254 9.53 -18.60 -26.77
N THR A 255 10.63 -19.18 -26.29
CA THR A 255 10.67 -20.41 -25.48
C THR A 255 10.68 -20.14 -23.96
N GLN A 256 10.84 -18.88 -23.54
CA GLN A 256 10.91 -18.49 -22.15
C GLN A 256 9.52 -18.17 -21.60
N PHE A 257 9.21 -18.70 -20.43
CA PHE A 257 8.01 -18.42 -19.65
C PHE A 257 8.36 -17.49 -18.49
N ASN A 258 7.60 -16.43 -18.27
CA ASN A 258 7.82 -15.47 -17.20
C ASN A 258 6.58 -15.39 -16.32
N LEU A 259 6.72 -15.69 -15.03
CA LEU A 259 5.63 -15.58 -14.07
C LEU A 259 5.77 -14.28 -13.29
N PHE A 260 4.73 -13.46 -13.32
CA PHE A 260 4.66 -12.18 -12.61
C PHE A 260 3.62 -12.22 -11.50
N SER A 261 3.95 -11.59 -10.37
CA SER A 261 3.02 -11.26 -9.29
C SER A 261 2.99 -9.75 -9.09
N ASN A 262 1.81 -9.13 -9.23
CA ASN A 262 1.64 -7.66 -9.18
C ASN A 262 2.62 -6.91 -10.09
N GLY A 263 2.96 -7.48 -11.25
CA GLY A 263 3.94 -6.92 -12.20
C GLY A 263 5.41 -7.20 -11.87
N VAL A 264 5.73 -7.70 -10.66
CA VAL A 264 7.08 -8.15 -10.28
C VAL A 264 7.35 -9.52 -10.89
N ASN A 265 8.49 -9.68 -11.56
CA ASN A 265 8.92 -10.99 -12.08
C ASN A 265 9.29 -11.89 -10.89
N LEU A 266 8.56 -12.99 -10.69
CA LEU A 266 8.89 -14.00 -9.69
C LEU A 266 10.00 -14.93 -10.18
N PHE A 267 9.87 -15.43 -11.41
CA PHE A 267 10.88 -16.26 -12.06
C PHE A 267 10.64 -16.36 -13.57
N SER A 268 11.73 -16.69 -14.26
CA SER A 268 11.76 -16.90 -15.71
C SER A 268 12.30 -18.29 -16.02
N LEU A 269 11.58 -19.10 -16.80
CA LEU A 269 11.94 -20.48 -17.13
C LEU A 269 12.11 -20.73 -18.64
N PRO A 270 13.05 -21.60 -19.07
CA PRO A 270 14.07 -22.23 -18.24
C PRO A 270 14.98 -21.16 -17.62
N TYR A 271 15.50 -21.42 -16.40
CA TYR A 271 16.35 -20.45 -15.73
C TYR A 271 17.54 -20.12 -16.64
N SER A 272 17.77 -18.83 -16.84
CA SER A 272 18.87 -18.36 -17.67
C SER A 272 20.24 -18.71 -17.07
N ASP A 273 20.30 -18.98 -15.77
CA ASP A 273 21.53 -19.26 -15.04
C ASP A 273 21.35 -20.34 -13.97
N ILE A 274 21.36 -21.62 -14.40
CA ILE A 274 21.34 -22.79 -13.51
C ILE A 274 22.50 -22.74 -12.50
N ALA A 275 23.62 -22.14 -12.89
CA ALA A 275 24.82 -22.00 -12.09
C ALA A 275 24.53 -21.25 -10.76
N GLN A 276 23.67 -20.23 -10.83
CA GLN A 276 23.25 -19.48 -9.64
C GLN A 276 22.45 -20.32 -8.65
N ILE A 277 21.58 -21.18 -9.16
CA ILE A 277 20.76 -22.09 -8.35
C ILE A 277 21.66 -23.13 -7.68
N GLU A 278 22.63 -23.69 -8.41
CA GLU A 278 23.58 -24.64 -7.83
C GLU A 278 24.36 -24.01 -6.66
N GLU A 279 24.87 -22.79 -6.81
CA GLU A 279 25.57 -22.10 -5.72
C GLU A 279 24.66 -21.85 -4.54
N LEU A 280 23.49 -21.27 -4.81
CA LEU A 280 22.51 -20.97 -3.78
C LEU A 280 22.20 -22.25 -3.02
N VAL A 281 21.81 -23.34 -3.69
CA VAL A 281 21.41 -24.60 -3.06
C VAL A 281 22.56 -25.35 -2.38
N HIS A 282 23.71 -25.46 -3.03
CA HIS A 282 24.76 -26.38 -2.58
C HIS A 282 25.65 -25.82 -1.48
N PHE A 283 25.98 -24.52 -1.46
CA PHE A 283 26.80 -23.99 -0.35
C PHE A 283 26.18 -24.28 1.02
N PRO A 284 24.88 -23.96 1.27
CA PRO A 284 24.26 -24.18 2.58
C PRO A 284 24.08 -25.64 2.93
N LEU A 285 23.73 -26.50 1.96
CA LEU A 285 23.58 -27.95 2.16
C LEU A 285 24.92 -28.65 2.39
N LEU A 286 26.03 -28.06 1.96
CA LEU A 286 27.38 -28.53 2.28
C LEU A 286 27.88 -28.01 3.64
N PHE A 287 27.46 -26.82 4.07
CA PHE A 287 27.74 -26.33 5.43
C PHE A 287 27.07 -27.17 6.51
N HIS A 288 25.83 -27.62 6.29
CA HIS A 288 25.16 -28.53 7.21
C HIS A 288 25.74 -29.96 7.06
N PRO A 289 26.13 -30.64 8.16
CA PRO A 289 26.73 -31.97 8.07
C PRO A 289 25.76 -32.99 7.48
N TYR A 290 24.53 -33.03 7.99
CA TYR A 290 23.53 -34.02 7.56
C TYR A 290 22.11 -33.44 7.49
N PRO A 291 21.79 -32.63 6.46
CA PRO A 291 20.48 -31.98 6.34
C PRO A 291 19.40 -32.99 5.94
N ARG A 292 18.27 -33.00 6.67
CA ARG A 292 17.10 -33.87 6.43
C ARG A 292 15.82 -33.09 6.17
N ASP A 293 15.58 -32.03 6.94
CA ASP A 293 14.36 -31.22 6.89
C ASP A 293 14.65 -29.81 6.42
N VAL A 294 14.08 -29.44 5.27
CA VAL A 294 14.25 -28.12 4.65
C VAL A 294 12.91 -27.41 4.58
N LEU A 295 12.88 -26.15 4.99
CA LEU A 295 11.79 -25.23 4.74
C LEU A 295 12.19 -24.26 3.63
N ILE A 296 11.35 -24.11 2.61
CA ILE A 296 11.48 -23.09 1.56
C ILE A 296 10.30 -22.12 1.70
N ILE A 297 10.59 -20.83 1.85
CA ILE A 297 9.61 -19.75 1.91
C ILE A 297 9.70 -18.96 0.61
N SER A 298 8.74 -19.20 -0.27
CA SER A 298 8.70 -18.71 -1.66
C SER A 298 9.92 -19.11 -2.50
N GLY A 299 9.83 -19.00 -3.83
CA GLY A 299 10.99 -19.15 -4.73
C GLY A 299 11.57 -20.56 -4.88
N GLY A 300 10.82 -21.61 -4.53
CA GLY A 300 11.28 -23.02 -4.64
C GLY A 300 11.11 -23.65 -6.03
N LEU A 301 10.34 -23.04 -6.92
CA LEU A 301 9.99 -23.61 -8.22
C LEU A 301 11.12 -23.52 -9.26
N GLY A 302 11.08 -24.45 -10.22
CA GLY A 302 11.71 -24.26 -11.52
C GLY A 302 13.14 -24.80 -11.62
N GLY A 303 13.59 -25.58 -10.66
CA GLY A 303 14.96 -26.13 -10.62
C GLY A 303 15.55 -26.10 -9.21
N PHE A 304 15.11 -25.18 -8.35
CA PHE A 304 15.63 -25.08 -6.99
C PHE A 304 15.33 -26.35 -6.17
N ILE A 305 14.07 -26.78 -6.10
CA ILE A 305 13.69 -28.03 -5.42
C ILE A 305 14.39 -29.23 -6.06
N ARG A 306 14.53 -29.27 -7.39
CA ARG A 306 15.28 -30.33 -8.08
C ARG A 306 16.75 -30.41 -7.63
N GLU A 307 17.42 -29.28 -7.42
CA GLU A 307 18.78 -29.24 -6.90
C GLU A 307 18.87 -29.72 -5.44
N VAL A 308 17.88 -29.37 -4.61
CA VAL A 308 17.79 -29.87 -3.22
C VAL A 308 17.59 -31.39 -3.21
N LEU A 309 16.76 -31.91 -4.11
CA LEU A 309 16.46 -33.35 -4.22
C LEU A 309 17.66 -34.19 -4.70
N LYS A 310 18.77 -33.59 -5.16
CA LYS A 310 20.03 -34.32 -5.42
C LYS A 310 20.66 -34.88 -4.14
N TYR A 311 20.25 -34.41 -2.96
CA TYR A 311 20.73 -34.87 -1.66
C TYR A 311 19.83 -36.01 -1.15
N PRO A 312 20.27 -37.27 -1.19
CA PRO A 312 19.42 -38.42 -0.87
C PRO A 312 18.93 -38.42 0.59
N GLN A 313 19.74 -37.89 1.51
CA GLN A 313 19.41 -37.75 2.93
C GLN A 313 18.29 -36.74 3.24
N ILE A 314 17.88 -35.90 2.29
CA ILE A 314 16.72 -35.04 2.47
C ILE A 314 15.49 -35.94 2.56
N GLU A 315 14.79 -35.88 3.68
CA GLU A 315 13.58 -36.65 3.94
C GLU A 315 12.34 -35.81 3.66
N ARG A 316 12.43 -34.49 3.87
CA ARG A 316 11.30 -33.58 3.77
C ARG A 316 11.70 -32.18 3.30
N ILE A 317 10.89 -31.66 2.38
CA ILE A 317 10.91 -30.27 1.94
C ILE A 317 9.51 -29.70 2.18
N ASP A 318 9.37 -28.81 3.16
CA ASP A 318 8.17 -27.98 3.31
C ASP A 318 8.32 -26.75 2.40
N TYR A 319 7.40 -26.58 1.45
CA TYR A 319 7.42 -25.43 0.55
C TYR A 319 6.20 -24.54 0.80
N ALA A 320 6.44 -23.42 1.47
CA ALA A 320 5.44 -22.42 1.77
C ALA A 320 5.38 -21.36 0.67
N GLU A 321 4.21 -21.24 0.05
CA GLU A 321 3.89 -20.17 -0.91
C GLU A 321 2.55 -19.56 -0.54
N LEU A 322 2.49 -18.23 -0.56
CA LEU A 322 1.29 -17.51 -0.11
C LEU A 322 0.12 -17.71 -1.08
N ASP A 323 0.39 -17.57 -2.38
CA ASP A 323 -0.65 -17.66 -3.41
C ASP A 323 -0.70 -19.06 -4.04
N PRO A 324 -1.78 -19.84 -3.79
CA PRO A 324 -1.92 -21.18 -4.36
C PRO A 324 -2.00 -21.19 -5.89
N PHE A 325 -2.36 -20.06 -6.53
CA PHE A 325 -2.37 -19.98 -7.99
C PHE A 325 -0.97 -20.09 -8.59
N ILE A 326 0.10 -19.81 -7.84
CA ILE A 326 1.48 -20.03 -8.32
C ILE A 326 1.69 -21.52 -8.62
N PHE A 327 1.27 -22.41 -7.72
CA PHE A 327 1.35 -23.85 -7.95
C PHE A 327 0.42 -24.32 -9.08
N GLU A 328 -0.82 -23.82 -9.11
CA GLU A 328 -1.79 -24.18 -10.15
C GLU A 328 -1.29 -23.80 -11.55
N VAL A 329 -0.80 -22.57 -11.70
CA VAL A 329 -0.29 -22.05 -12.97
C VAL A 329 0.96 -22.80 -13.39
N ALA A 330 1.87 -23.06 -12.44
CA ALA A 330 3.09 -23.80 -12.69
C ALA A 330 2.83 -25.24 -13.13
N GLU A 331 1.95 -25.96 -12.44
CA GLU A 331 1.61 -27.34 -12.80
C GLU A 331 0.92 -27.41 -14.17
N LYS A 332 -0.02 -26.51 -14.48
CA LYS A 332 -0.81 -26.61 -15.70
C LYS A 332 -0.09 -26.13 -16.96
N ASN A 333 0.74 -25.10 -16.87
CA ASN A 333 1.18 -24.33 -18.05
C ASN A 333 2.69 -24.36 -18.29
N LEU A 334 3.51 -24.81 -17.33
CA LEU A 334 4.96 -24.81 -17.44
C LEU A 334 5.51 -26.20 -17.81
N PHE A 335 6.83 -26.34 -17.76
CA PHE A 335 7.59 -27.53 -18.13
C PHE A 335 7.23 -28.76 -17.26
N SER A 336 7.31 -29.96 -17.86
CA SER A 336 6.97 -31.23 -17.19
C SER A 336 7.78 -31.48 -15.91
N PHE A 337 9.06 -31.11 -15.88
CA PHE A 337 9.91 -31.33 -14.71
C PHE A 337 9.41 -30.59 -13.45
N ILE A 338 8.65 -29.51 -13.59
CA ILE A 338 8.05 -28.80 -12.45
C ILE A 338 6.94 -29.65 -11.82
N LYS A 339 6.21 -30.43 -12.63
CA LYS A 339 5.26 -31.41 -12.11
C LYS A 339 5.99 -32.46 -11.28
N ASP A 340 7.17 -32.89 -11.71
CA ASP A 340 7.99 -33.87 -10.98
C ASP A 340 8.51 -33.30 -9.65
N GLU A 341 8.91 -32.01 -9.62
CA GLU A 341 9.25 -31.30 -8.38
C GLU A 341 8.06 -31.27 -7.41
N LEU A 342 6.90 -30.82 -7.90
CA LEU A 342 5.70 -30.62 -7.08
C LEU A 342 5.05 -31.94 -6.62
N LYS A 343 5.18 -33.02 -7.38
CA LYS A 343 4.61 -34.35 -7.06
C LYS A 343 5.58 -35.27 -6.33
N ASN A 344 6.80 -34.83 -6.06
CA ASN A 344 7.75 -35.63 -5.31
C ASN A 344 7.23 -35.91 -3.90
N LYS A 345 7.30 -37.18 -3.45
CA LYS A 345 6.81 -37.60 -2.13
C LYS A 345 7.49 -36.89 -0.95
N LYS A 346 8.68 -36.32 -1.16
CA LYS A 346 9.43 -35.56 -0.15
C LYS A 346 8.98 -34.09 -0.06
N VAL A 347 8.22 -33.59 -1.03
CA VAL A 347 7.81 -32.18 -1.14
C VAL A 347 6.39 -32.00 -0.62
N PHE A 348 6.22 -31.11 0.35
CA PHE A 348 4.94 -30.83 0.99
C PHE A 348 4.57 -29.36 0.77
N LEU A 349 3.62 -29.14 -0.13
CA LEU A 349 3.14 -27.80 -0.47
C LEU A 349 2.29 -27.22 0.68
N LYS A 350 2.57 -25.97 1.03
CA LYS A 350 1.89 -25.22 2.09
C LYS A 350 1.35 -23.91 1.49
N ASN A 351 0.04 -23.86 1.25
CA ASN A 351 -0.66 -22.70 0.69
C ASN A 351 -0.95 -21.66 1.78
N LEU A 352 0.10 -21.11 2.39
CA LEU A 352 -0.01 -20.12 3.45
C LEU A 352 1.24 -19.25 3.56
N ASP A 353 1.10 -18.10 4.22
CA ASP A 353 2.19 -17.17 4.50
C ASP A 353 3.36 -17.88 5.23
N GLY A 354 4.58 -17.76 4.71
CA GLY A 354 5.75 -18.46 5.24
C GLY A 354 6.13 -18.03 6.66
N ARG A 355 5.95 -16.75 7.00
CA ARG A 355 6.17 -16.25 8.36
C ARG A 355 5.11 -16.78 9.33
N PHE A 356 3.84 -16.81 8.94
CA PHE A 356 2.78 -17.45 9.70
C PHE A 356 3.00 -18.95 9.88
N TYR A 357 3.44 -19.65 8.83
CA TYR A 357 3.79 -21.08 8.89
C TYR A 357 4.87 -21.34 9.93
N LEU A 358 5.99 -20.62 9.85
CA LEU A 358 7.10 -20.75 10.79
C LEU A 358 6.67 -20.56 12.24
N LYS A 359 5.75 -19.63 12.47
CA LYS A 359 5.26 -19.31 13.80
C LYS A 359 4.34 -20.39 14.38
N THR A 360 3.58 -21.07 13.52
CA THR A 360 2.54 -22.03 13.93
C THR A 360 2.99 -23.49 13.87
N THR A 361 3.99 -23.81 13.04
CA THR A 361 4.53 -25.17 12.92
C THR A 361 5.24 -25.59 14.21
N GLU A 362 5.08 -26.85 14.60
CA GLU A 362 5.82 -27.46 15.71
C GLU A 362 7.20 -27.99 15.27
N LYS A 363 7.46 -27.99 13.96
CA LYS A 363 8.68 -28.57 13.39
C LYS A 363 9.87 -27.63 13.50
N ASN A 364 11.04 -28.25 13.61
CA ASN A 364 12.34 -27.59 13.50
C ASN A 364 13.07 -28.08 12.25
N TYR A 365 13.79 -27.17 11.60
CA TYR A 365 14.43 -27.38 10.31
C TYR A 365 15.95 -27.32 10.40
N ASP A 366 16.62 -28.06 9.52
CA ASP A 366 18.06 -27.98 9.31
C ASP A 366 18.41 -26.78 8.41
N LEU A 367 17.54 -26.48 7.45
CA LEU A 367 17.66 -25.28 6.64
C LEU A 367 16.31 -24.57 6.52
N ILE A 368 16.35 -23.26 6.69
CA ILE A 368 15.25 -22.37 6.31
C ILE A 368 15.75 -21.50 5.18
N TRP A 369 15.09 -21.60 4.04
CA TRP A 369 15.35 -20.80 2.86
C TRP A 369 14.31 -19.72 2.72
N LEU A 370 14.77 -18.49 2.54
CA LEU A 370 13.93 -17.39 2.12
C LEU A 370 14.24 -17.10 0.64
N GLY A 371 13.32 -17.49 -0.23
CA GLY A 371 13.40 -17.32 -1.68
C GLY A 371 12.74 -16.02 -2.17
N VAL A 372 12.53 -15.07 -1.27
CA VAL A 372 12.13 -13.70 -1.61
C VAL A 372 13.40 -12.90 -1.92
N ASP A 373 13.35 -12.06 -2.96
CA ASP A 373 14.50 -11.27 -3.41
C ASP A 373 14.76 -10.05 -2.49
N ILE A 374 14.59 -8.83 -3.00
CA ILE A 374 14.92 -7.58 -2.29
C ILE A 374 13.70 -7.09 -1.51
N PRO A 375 13.85 -6.53 -0.30
CA PRO A 375 12.75 -5.83 0.38
C PRO A 375 12.36 -4.55 -0.39
N LEU A 376 11.42 -4.65 -1.33
CA LEU A 376 10.92 -3.54 -2.16
C LEU A 376 9.48 -3.13 -1.81
N ASP A 377 8.82 -3.93 -0.98
CA ASP A 377 7.49 -3.69 -0.45
C ASP A 377 7.43 -4.14 1.02
N LEU A 378 6.34 -3.84 1.73
CA LEU A 378 6.18 -4.22 3.13
C LEU A 378 5.98 -5.73 3.30
N GLN A 379 5.46 -6.41 2.27
CA GLN A 379 5.25 -7.86 2.25
C GLN A 379 6.56 -8.66 2.30
N SER A 380 7.56 -8.21 1.55
CA SER A 380 8.90 -8.79 1.47
C SER A 380 9.74 -8.32 2.64
N ASN A 381 9.69 -7.02 2.99
CA ASN A 381 10.49 -6.45 4.07
C ASN A 381 10.28 -7.15 5.42
N ARG A 382 9.05 -7.57 5.75
CA ARG A 382 8.74 -8.30 7.01
C ARG A 382 9.45 -9.65 7.15
N LEU A 383 10.11 -10.15 6.10
CA LEU A 383 10.93 -11.36 6.09
C LEU A 383 12.43 -11.05 6.24
N PHE A 384 12.79 -9.77 6.36
CA PHE A 384 14.16 -9.29 6.60
C PHE A 384 14.26 -8.49 7.90
N THR A 385 13.34 -8.69 8.85
CA THR A 385 13.28 -7.97 10.12
C THR A 385 13.88 -8.77 11.27
N GLU A 386 14.29 -8.07 12.32
CA GLU A 386 14.75 -8.67 13.57
C GLU A 386 13.71 -9.68 14.13
N GLU A 387 12.43 -9.34 14.05
CA GLU A 387 11.32 -10.18 14.48
C GLU A 387 11.24 -11.48 13.69
N PHE A 388 11.29 -11.43 12.36
CA PHE A 388 11.29 -12.64 11.54
C PHE A 388 12.55 -13.49 11.76
N PHE A 389 13.73 -12.88 11.84
CA PHE A 389 14.95 -13.63 12.11
C PHE A 389 14.91 -14.34 13.47
N LYS A 390 14.29 -13.74 14.51
CA LYS A 390 14.05 -14.42 15.80
C LYS A 390 13.14 -15.62 15.65
N ILE A 391 12.05 -15.50 14.88
CA ILE A 391 11.15 -16.62 14.57
C ILE A 391 11.93 -17.74 13.87
N SER A 392 12.66 -17.42 12.81
CA SER A 392 13.46 -18.38 12.05
C SER A 392 14.51 -19.07 12.93
N SER A 393 15.25 -18.30 13.73
CA SER A 393 16.23 -18.84 14.70
C SER A 393 15.58 -19.84 15.66
N SER A 394 14.39 -19.54 16.19
CA SER A 394 13.67 -20.43 17.11
C SER A 394 13.23 -21.77 16.50
N LYS A 395 13.12 -21.83 15.16
CA LYS A 395 12.70 -23.02 14.40
C LYS A 395 13.86 -23.72 13.69
N LEU A 396 15.10 -23.23 13.87
CA LEU A 396 16.29 -23.93 13.42
C LEU A 396 16.76 -24.93 14.47
N ARG A 397 17.22 -26.10 14.01
CA ARG A 397 17.99 -27.03 14.84
C ARG A 397 19.35 -26.41 15.22
N LYS A 398 20.10 -27.09 16.10
CA LYS A 398 21.38 -26.59 16.63
C LYS A 398 22.38 -26.20 15.53
N GLU A 399 22.49 -27.01 14.49
CA GLU A 399 23.35 -26.82 13.31
C GLU A 399 22.62 -26.12 12.15
N GLY A 400 21.39 -25.67 12.39
CA GLY A 400 20.53 -25.17 11.33
C GLY A 400 21.02 -23.86 10.73
N VAL A 401 20.71 -23.65 9.45
CA VAL A 401 21.15 -22.47 8.68
C VAL A 401 19.94 -21.75 8.08
N LEU A 402 19.84 -20.45 8.33
CA LEU A 402 18.98 -19.54 7.57
C LEU A 402 19.73 -19.05 6.33
N VAL A 403 19.08 -19.12 5.16
CA VAL A 403 19.67 -18.73 3.88
C VAL A 403 18.77 -17.77 3.12
N PHE A 404 19.37 -16.74 2.54
CA PHE A 404 18.74 -15.90 1.54
C PHE A 404 19.80 -15.21 0.68
N LYS A 405 19.36 -14.47 -0.34
CA LYS A 405 20.24 -13.68 -1.20
C LYS A 405 19.85 -12.20 -1.18
N LEU A 406 20.82 -11.31 -1.32
CA LEU A 406 20.61 -9.89 -1.59
C LEU A 406 21.49 -9.47 -2.76
N PRO A 407 21.20 -8.37 -3.46
CA PRO A 407 22.03 -7.92 -4.57
C PRO A 407 23.47 -7.65 -4.12
N GLY A 408 24.42 -7.92 -5.01
CA GLY A 408 25.85 -7.86 -4.74
C GLY A 408 26.66 -7.55 -5.99
N SER A 409 27.88 -7.08 -5.78
CA SER A 409 28.91 -6.95 -6.82
C SER A 409 30.27 -7.22 -6.20
N LEU A 410 31.16 -7.86 -6.94
CA LEU A 410 32.56 -8.07 -6.58
C LEU A 410 33.45 -6.89 -6.96
N THR A 411 32.96 -5.99 -7.82
CA THR A 411 33.74 -4.86 -8.35
C THR A 411 33.48 -3.58 -7.55
N TYR A 412 32.21 -3.19 -7.41
CA TYR A 412 31.84 -1.94 -6.78
C TYR A 412 30.49 -2.03 -6.07
N LEU A 413 30.48 -1.71 -4.77
CA LEU A 413 29.26 -1.55 -4.00
C LEU A 413 28.93 -0.06 -3.89
N SER A 414 27.85 0.35 -4.58
CA SER A 414 27.30 1.69 -4.38
C SER A 414 26.91 1.91 -2.92
N LYS A 415 26.83 3.18 -2.50
CA LYS A 415 26.45 3.52 -1.13
C LYS A 415 25.11 2.89 -0.75
N GLU A 416 24.13 2.95 -1.65
CA GLU A 416 22.78 2.40 -1.44
C GLU A 416 22.81 0.88 -1.29
N LEU A 417 23.58 0.20 -2.14
CA LEU A 417 23.71 -1.26 -2.08
C LEU A 417 24.43 -1.72 -0.81
N LYS A 418 25.46 -0.97 -0.43
CA LYS A 418 26.22 -1.20 0.80
C LYS A 418 25.36 -0.96 2.04
N ASP A 419 24.57 0.11 2.07
CA ASP A 419 23.64 0.38 3.17
C ASP A 419 22.54 -0.68 3.28
N LEU A 420 22.01 -1.17 2.16
CA LEU A 420 21.05 -2.29 2.15
C LEU A 420 21.66 -3.55 2.77
N ASN A 421 22.81 -4.01 2.25
CA ASN A 421 23.47 -5.20 2.77
C ASN A 421 23.88 -5.03 4.25
N SER A 422 24.38 -3.84 4.65
CA SER A 422 24.84 -3.56 6.03
C SER A 422 23.68 -3.49 7.03
N CYS A 423 22.53 -2.94 6.61
CA CYS A 423 21.30 -2.93 7.41
C CYS A 423 20.82 -4.37 7.72
N ILE A 424 20.74 -5.22 6.69
CA ILE A 424 20.30 -6.61 6.87
C ILE A 424 21.34 -7.43 7.66
N PHE A 425 22.63 -7.22 7.39
CA PHE A 425 23.71 -7.84 8.16
C PHE A 425 23.65 -7.47 9.66
N SER A 426 23.52 -6.18 9.97
CA SER A 426 23.38 -5.69 11.35
C SER A 426 22.14 -6.27 12.03
N THR A 427 21.06 -6.47 11.27
CA THR A 427 19.81 -7.09 11.75
C THR A 427 20.01 -8.57 12.07
N LEU A 428 20.73 -9.32 11.23
CA LEU A 428 21.07 -10.73 11.49
C LEU A 428 21.95 -10.87 12.74
N GLN A 429 22.95 -10.00 12.91
CA GLN A 429 23.86 -10.02 14.06
C GLN A 429 23.15 -9.80 15.42
N LYS A 430 21.93 -9.23 15.42
CA LYS A 430 21.11 -9.14 16.65
C LYS A 430 20.52 -10.48 17.09
N VAL A 431 20.49 -11.47 16.22
CA VAL A 431 19.77 -12.74 16.43
C VAL A 431 20.68 -13.96 16.32
N PHE A 432 21.63 -13.94 15.39
CA PHE A 432 22.53 -15.06 15.10
C PHE A 432 23.95 -14.72 15.55
N SER A 433 24.60 -15.70 16.19
CA SER A 433 25.99 -15.58 16.64
C SER A 433 26.99 -15.61 15.49
N PHE A 434 26.66 -16.33 14.40
CA PHE A 434 27.53 -16.48 13.24
C PHE A 434 26.76 -16.13 11.96
N VAL A 435 27.29 -15.17 11.21
CA VAL A 435 26.75 -14.74 9.92
C VAL A 435 27.90 -14.79 8.91
N LYS A 436 27.73 -15.53 7.83
CA LYS A 436 28.68 -15.64 6.72
C LYS A 436 28.03 -15.12 5.45
N ILE A 437 28.79 -14.34 4.68
CA ILE A 437 28.34 -13.80 3.39
C ILE A 437 29.29 -14.31 2.32
N ILE A 438 28.72 -14.93 1.28
CA ILE A 438 29.46 -15.34 0.09
C ILE A 438 29.16 -14.29 -0.99
N PRO A 439 30.08 -13.37 -1.28
CA PRO A 439 29.81 -12.34 -2.27
C PRO A 439 29.80 -12.93 -3.69
N SER A 440 29.04 -12.30 -4.58
CA SER A 440 29.00 -12.60 -6.02
C SER A 440 28.66 -11.35 -6.81
N ASP A 441 28.95 -11.38 -8.11
CA ASP A 441 28.29 -10.48 -9.04
C ASP A 441 26.83 -10.93 -9.23
N GLY A 442 25.91 -9.97 -9.11
CA GLY A 442 24.47 -10.22 -9.11
C GLY A 442 23.89 -10.30 -7.69
N TYR A 443 24.33 -11.26 -6.88
CA TYR A 443 23.82 -11.43 -5.52
C TYR A 443 24.85 -11.98 -4.52
N ASN A 444 24.81 -11.46 -3.29
CA ASN A 444 25.47 -12.02 -2.12
C ASN A 444 24.58 -13.09 -1.49
N ILE A 445 25.16 -14.24 -1.13
CA ILE A 445 24.46 -15.30 -0.37
C ILE A 445 24.71 -15.06 1.12
N PHE A 446 23.65 -14.90 1.89
CA PHE A 446 23.69 -14.75 3.34
C PHE A 446 23.39 -16.08 4.01
N LEU A 447 24.24 -16.45 4.96
CA LEU A 447 24.10 -17.63 5.80
C LEU A 447 24.14 -17.20 7.25
N ALA A 448 23.15 -17.60 8.04
CA ALA A 448 23.12 -17.28 9.47
C ALA A 448 22.84 -18.55 10.29
N SER A 449 23.64 -18.77 11.32
CA SER A 449 23.54 -19.92 12.20
C SER A 449 23.90 -19.57 13.65
N ARG A 450 23.54 -20.48 14.57
CA ARG A 450 23.95 -20.43 15.98
C ARG A 450 25.32 -21.06 16.20
N GLN A 451 25.84 -21.78 15.20
CA GLN A 451 27.15 -22.38 15.22
C GLN A 451 28.06 -21.80 14.16
N SER A 452 29.37 -21.93 14.38
CA SER A 452 30.39 -21.51 13.43
C SER A 452 30.31 -22.32 12.14
N PHE A 453 30.54 -21.67 11.02
CA PHE A 453 30.67 -22.33 9.72
C PHE A 453 32.01 -23.08 9.64
N VAL A 454 31.99 -24.26 9.03
CA VAL A 454 33.19 -25.07 8.77
C VAL A 454 34.05 -24.48 7.64
N SER A 455 35.31 -24.90 7.53
CA SER A 455 36.24 -24.42 6.49
C SER A 455 35.85 -24.87 5.08
N SER A 456 36.37 -24.17 4.07
CA SER A 456 36.19 -24.54 2.66
C SER A 456 36.67 -25.96 2.34
N ASP A 457 37.72 -26.43 3.01
CA ASP A 457 38.29 -27.76 2.78
C ASP A 457 37.29 -28.87 3.18
N ILE A 458 36.62 -28.70 4.32
CA ILE A 458 35.57 -29.62 4.76
C ILE A 458 34.38 -29.62 3.78
N LEU A 459 34.03 -28.46 3.21
CA LEU A 459 32.97 -28.39 2.18
C LEU A 459 33.36 -29.16 0.91
N ILE A 460 34.63 -29.06 0.51
CA ILE A 460 35.16 -29.78 -0.66
C ILE A 460 35.15 -31.29 -0.42
N GLU A 461 35.52 -31.75 0.77
CA GLU A 461 35.43 -33.16 1.16
C GLU A 461 33.98 -33.65 1.09
N ARG A 462 33.04 -32.94 1.74
CA ARG A 462 31.61 -33.27 1.70
C ARG A 462 31.05 -33.28 0.27
N PHE A 463 31.50 -32.35 -0.58
CA PHE A 463 31.08 -32.29 -1.98
C PHE A 463 31.55 -33.53 -2.76
N LYS A 464 32.80 -33.95 -2.56
CA LYS A 464 33.37 -35.16 -3.18
C LYS A 464 32.68 -36.43 -2.68
N GLU A 465 32.45 -36.54 -1.37
CA GLU A 465 31.77 -37.68 -0.75
C GLU A 465 30.34 -37.87 -1.26
N LYS A 466 29.57 -36.78 -1.35
CA LYS A 466 28.17 -36.81 -1.78
C LYS A 466 28.00 -37.06 -3.29
N LYS A 467 29.06 -36.98 -4.10
CA LYS A 467 29.07 -37.21 -5.56
C LYS A 467 27.93 -36.49 -6.30
N ILE A 468 27.68 -35.24 -5.93
CA ILE A 468 26.59 -34.44 -6.46
C ILE A 468 26.91 -34.07 -7.91
N LYS A 469 25.97 -34.33 -8.83
CA LYS A 469 26.12 -33.94 -10.24
C LYS A 469 25.82 -32.45 -10.38
N THR A 470 26.80 -31.66 -10.78
CA THR A 470 26.72 -30.21 -10.94
C THR A 470 27.29 -29.79 -12.30
N HIS A 471 26.84 -28.64 -12.80
CA HIS A 471 27.34 -28.02 -14.02
C HIS A 471 28.43 -27.00 -13.73
N LEU A 472 28.30 -26.24 -12.63
CA LEU A 472 29.25 -25.19 -12.24
C LEU A 472 30.10 -25.59 -11.04
N LEU A 473 29.48 -26.14 -9.99
CA LEU A 473 30.22 -26.36 -8.74
C LEU A 473 31.32 -27.41 -8.92
N THR A 474 32.55 -27.01 -8.64
CA THR A 474 33.74 -27.87 -8.58
C THR A 474 34.52 -27.57 -7.29
N PRO A 475 35.43 -28.47 -6.85
CA PRO A 475 36.30 -28.19 -5.71
C PRO A 475 37.08 -26.87 -5.82
N GLY A 476 37.60 -26.54 -7.01
CA GLY A 476 38.30 -25.28 -7.27
C GLY A 476 37.38 -24.07 -7.13
N HIS A 477 36.15 -24.18 -7.64
CA HIS A 477 35.13 -23.13 -7.53
C HIS A 477 34.74 -22.87 -6.07
N ILE A 478 34.51 -23.92 -5.27
CA ILE A 478 34.21 -23.80 -3.84
C ILE A 478 35.35 -23.09 -3.11
N LYS A 479 36.60 -23.48 -3.38
CA LYS A 479 37.80 -22.86 -2.79
C LYS A 479 37.91 -21.38 -3.15
N TYR A 480 37.67 -21.03 -4.41
CA TYR A 480 37.70 -19.65 -4.88
C TYR A 480 36.63 -18.79 -4.20
N ARG A 481 35.37 -19.25 -4.22
CA ARG A 481 34.21 -18.52 -3.68
C ARG A 481 34.24 -18.34 -2.17
N LEU A 482 34.87 -19.27 -1.44
CA LEU A 482 35.00 -19.23 0.01
C LEU A 482 36.40 -18.81 0.48
N SER A 483 37.20 -18.18 -0.39
CA SER A 483 38.53 -17.73 -0.02
C SER A 483 38.48 -16.63 1.06
N PRO A 484 39.47 -16.58 1.98
CA PRO A 484 39.53 -15.55 3.02
C PRO A 484 39.52 -14.12 2.46
N TYR A 485 40.09 -13.92 1.27
CA TYR A 485 40.08 -12.63 0.57
C TYR A 485 38.67 -12.04 0.41
N TRP A 486 37.70 -12.86 -0.04
CA TRP A 486 36.32 -12.39 -0.24
C TRP A 486 35.61 -12.08 1.06
N GLU A 487 35.91 -12.84 2.12
CA GLU A 487 35.36 -12.65 3.46
C GLU A 487 35.87 -11.36 4.09
N ASP A 488 37.18 -11.07 3.98
CA ASP A 488 37.78 -9.83 4.43
C ASP A 488 37.25 -8.63 3.62
N TRP A 489 37.18 -8.78 2.29
CA TRP A 489 36.69 -7.74 1.39
C TRP A 489 35.25 -7.34 1.74
N ILE A 490 34.31 -8.29 1.81
CA ILE A 490 32.91 -7.95 2.11
C ILE A 490 32.76 -7.38 3.52
N THR A 491 33.54 -7.88 4.49
CA THR A 491 33.51 -7.37 5.87
C THR A 491 33.93 -5.90 5.94
N GLN A 492 35.01 -5.52 5.24
CA GLN A 492 35.45 -4.12 5.15
C GLN A 492 34.40 -3.21 4.50
N GLN A 493 33.73 -3.71 3.46
CA GLN A 493 32.67 -2.95 2.80
C GLN A 493 31.47 -2.72 3.73
N LEU A 494 31.05 -3.73 4.49
CA LEU A 494 29.91 -3.61 5.39
C LEU A 494 30.20 -2.76 6.64
N GLN A 495 31.45 -2.76 7.13
CA GLN A 495 31.85 -1.91 8.28
C GLN A 495 31.62 -0.42 8.04
N THR A 496 31.74 0.01 6.79
CA THR A 496 31.61 1.42 6.40
C THR A 496 30.19 1.78 5.97
N GLY A 497 29.24 0.85 6.07
CA GLY A 497 27.82 1.07 5.79
C GLY A 497 27.02 1.44 7.05
N THR A 498 25.70 1.55 6.89
CA THR A 498 24.81 1.79 8.04
C THR A 498 24.83 0.67 9.08
N LYS A 499 24.65 1.04 10.35
CA LYS A 499 24.43 0.12 11.48
C LYS A 499 22.96 0.05 11.91
N ASP A 500 22.08 0.54 11.05
CA ASP A 500 20.64 0.49 11.27
C ASP A 500 20.15 -0.97 11.36
N VAL A 501 19.12 -1.18 12.18
CA VAL A 501 18.45 -2.46 12.33
C VAL A 501 17.05 -2.36 11.73
N ASN A 502 16.72 -3.32 10.87
CA ASN A 502 15.41 -3.43 10.24
C ASN A 502 14.41 -4.12 11.18
N LYS A 503 13.25 -3.50 11.37
CA LYS A 503 12.17 -4.02 12.22
C LYS A 503 10.82 -3.92 11.52
N ASP A 504 9.85 -4.67 12.00
CA ASP A 504 8.48 -4.68 11.46
C ASP A 504 7.87 -3.28 11.31
N PHE A 505 7.85 -2.50 12.40
CA PHE A 505 7.29 -1.13 12.41
C PHE A 505 8.35 -0.04 12.18
N LYS A 506 9.56 -0.43 11.77
CA LYS A 506 10.63 0.46 11.32
C LYS A 506 11.33 -0.17 10.10
N PRO A 507 10.66 -0.18 8.93
CA PRO A 507 11.06 -0.97 7.77
C PRO A 507 12.21 -0.31 6.99
N LEU A 508 13.38 -0.17 7.61
CA LEU A 508 14.55 0.43 6.96
C LEU A 508 15.11 -0.40 5.81
N GLY A 509 14.87 -1.72 5.80
CA GLY A 509 15.18 -2.60 4.67
C GLY A 509 14.46 -2.14 3.40
N LEU A 510 13.15 -1.85 3.50
CA LEU A 510 12.35 -1.27 2.42
C LEU A 510 12.94 0.05 1.93
N PHE A 511 13.29 0.96 2.84
CA PHE A 511 13.88 2.25 2.47
C PHE A 511 15.17 2.09 1.66
N TYR A 512 16.08 1.22 2.11
CA TYR A 512 17.34 0.98 1.42
C TYR A 512 17.18 0.19 0.13
N GLY A 513 16.24 -0.77 0.08
CA GLY A 513 15.87 -1.50 -1.12
C GLY A 513 15.35 -0.56 -2.21
N LEU A 514 14.42 0.33 -1.86
CA LEU A 514 13.90 1.35 -2.76
C LEU A 514 14.95 2.38 -3.17
N SER A 515 15.87 2.74 -2.26
CA SER A 515 16.97 3.65 -2.58
C SER A 515 17.94 3.02 -3.58
N TYR A 516 18.30 1.75 -3.39
CA TYR A 516 19.12 0.99 -4.33
C TYR A 516 18.44 0.86 -5.68
N PHE A 517 17.20 0.37 -5.70
CA PHE A 517 16.45 0.22 -6.95
C PHE A 517 16.28 1.57 -7.66
N GLY A 518 15.89 2.61 -6.92
CA GLY A 518 15.72 3.96 -7.43
C GLY A 518 17.02 4.63 -7.88
N SER A 519 18.19 4.22 -7.37
CA SER A 519 19.48 4.80 -7.79
C SER A 519 19.78 4.55 -9.27
N SER A 520 19.27 3.43 -9.81
CA SER A 520 19.37 3.09 -11.22
C SER A 520 18.48 3.95 -12.14
N PHE A 521 17.46 4.65 -11.59
CA PHE A 521 16.42 5.32 -12.39
C PHE A 521 16.17 6.80 -12.02
N SER A 522 16.47 7.25 -10.80
CA SER A 522 16.30 8.66 -10.36
C SER A 522 17.22 9.03 -9.18
N SER A 523 18.22 9.87 -9.41
CA SER A 523 19.20 10.25 -8.38
C SER A 523 18.74 11.38 -7.43
N GLN A 524 17.76 12.21 -7.82
CA GLN A 524 17.46 13.46 -7.11
C GLN A 524 16.52 13.28 -5.91
N VAL A 525 15.46 12.47 -6.04
CA VAL A 525 14.54 12.14 -4.93
C VAL A 525 15.27 11.38 -3.83
N ASN A 526 16.13 10.42 -4.20
CA ASN A 526 16.97 9.68 -3.24
C ASN A 526 17.83 10.63 -2.40
N LYS A 527 18.46 11.65 -3.00
CA LYS A 527 19.24 12.67 -2.26
C LYS A 527 18.39 13.41 -1.22
N ILE A 528 17.14 13.74 -1.54
CA ILE A 528 16.22 14.41 -0.60
C ILE A 528 15.87 13.46 0.55
N LEU A 529 15.50 12.21 0.24
CA LEU A 529 15.15 11.22 1.26
C LEU A 529 16.31 10.92 2.21
N PHE A 530 17.54 10.81 1.70
CA PHE A 530 18.73 10.65 2.54
C PHE A 530 19.00 11.87 3.44
N LYS A 531 18.79 13.09 2.93
CA LYS A 531 18.88 14.32 3.76
C LYS A 531 17.82 14.32 4.86
N LEU A 532 16.57 13.97 4.52
CA LEU A 532 15.47 13.89 5.48
C LEU A 532 15.73 12.82 6.55
N LYS A 533 16.29 11.67 6.17
CA LYS A 533 16.75 10.66 7.13
C LYS A 533 17.76 11.23 8.13
N GLY A 534 18.74 12.00 7.64
CA GLY A 534 19.78 12.64 8.47
C GLY A 534 19.26 13.74 9.40
N LEU A 535 18.04 14.26 9.17
CA LEU A 535 17.39 15.15 10.13
C LEU A 535 16.98 14.38 11.39
N GLY A 536 16.36 13.21 11.20
CA GLY A 536 15.80 12.39 12.27
C GLY A 536 14.65 13.08 13.00
N LEU A 537 13.99 12.34 13.90
CA LEU A 537 12.83 12.83 14.66
C LEU A 537 13.15 14.12 15.43
N LYS A 538 14.27 14.16 16.15
CA LYS A 538 14.64 15.28 17.03
C LYS A 538 14.70 16.62 16.29
N LYS A 539 15.38 16.70 15.14
CA LYS A 539 15.51 17.97 14.40
C LYS A 539 14.18 18.40 13.77
N ILE A 540 13.38 17.44 13.28
CA ILE A 540 12.04 17.72 12.76
C ILE A 540 11.14 18.27 13.87
N SER A 541 11.14 17.65 15.06
CA SER A 541 10.40 18.14 16.22
C SER A 541 10.81 19.56 16.62
N ILE A 542 12.12 19.84 16.70
CA ILE A 542 12.64 21.19 17.00
C ILE A 542 12.16 22.20 15.95
N PHE A 543 12.23 21.85 14.67
CA PHE A 543 11.76 22.71 13.59
C PHE A 543 10.26 23.02 13.71
N LEU A 544 9.42 22.02 13.98
CA LEU A 544 7.98 22.21 14.18
C LEU A 544 7.68 23.07 15.42
N SER A 545 8.39 22.87 16.52
CA SER A 545 8.25 23.69 17.72
C SER A 545 8.66 25.15 17.50
N LEU A 546 9.74 25.40 16.76
CA LEU A 546 10.15 26.76 16.38
C LEU A 546 9.12 27.42 15.47
N LEU A 547 8.58 26.67 14.50
CA LEU A 547 7.53 27.15 13.61
C LEU A 547 6.26 27.52 14.40
N PHE A 548 5.87 26.72 15.38
CA PHE A 548 4.75 27.00 16.28
C PHE A 548 4.93 28.35 17.00
N ILE A 549 6.09 28.55 17.62
CA ILE A 549 6.41 29.78 18.36
C ILE A 549 6.41 30.99 17.41
N LEU A 550 6.99 30.84 16.22
CA LEU A 550 7.05 31.91 15.23
C LEU A 550 5.66 32.34 14.74
N ILE A 551 4.75 31.37 14.53
CA ILE A 551 3.35 31.66 14.18
C ILE A 551 2.63 32.37 15.34
N LEU A 552 2.84 31.93 16.59
CA LEU A 552 2.27 32.62 17.76
C LEU A 552 2.79 34.06 17.87
N LEU A 553 4.09 34.28 17.67
CA LEU A 553 4.69 35.62 17.68
C LEU A 553 4.13 36.50 16.56
N PHE A 554 3.98 35.97 15.35
CA PHE A 554 3.37 36.69 14.22
C PHE A 554 1.95 37.18 14.53
N PHE A 555 1.16 36.36 15.25
CA PHE A 555 -0.16 36.73 15.72
C PHE A 555 -0.18 37.42 17.09
N LYS A 556 0.97 37.82 17.65
CA LYS A 556 1.09 38.41 19.00
C LYS A 556 0.36 37.61 20.08
N PHE A 557 0.49 36.28 20.03
CA PHE A 557 -0.18 35.30 20.90
C PHE A 557 -1.72 35.35 20.87
N LYS A 558 -2.32 35.91 19.81
CA LYS A 558 -3.77 35.97 19.60
C LYS A 558 -4.13 35.57 18.17
N PRO A 559 -3.95 34.29 17.78
CA PRO A 559 -4.30 33.82 16.44
C PRO A 559 -5.78 34.05 16.15
N LYS A 560 -6.07 34.42 14.89
CA LYS A 560 -7.46 34.57 14.42
C LYS A 560 -8.17 33.22 14.53
N PHE A 561 -9.41 33.22 15.03
CA PHE A 561 -10.20 31.99 15.19
C PHE A 561 -10.41 31.22 13.87
N SER A 562 -10.58 31.93 12.74
CA SER A 562 -10.64 31.29 11.42
C SER A 562 -9.37 30.52 11.07
N PHE A 563 -8.20 31.06 11.42
CA PHE A 563 -6.92 30.39 11.21
C PHE A 563 -6.79 29.17 12.13
N SER A 564 -7.13 29.30 13.41
CA SER A 564 -7.07 28.19 14.36
C SER A 564 -8.00 27.03 13.96
N LEU A 565 -9.24 27.33 13.52
CA LEU A 565 -10.15 26.32 12.99
C LEU A 565 -9.64 25.68 11.70
N PHE A 566 -9.09 26.47 10.78
CA PHE A 566 -8.53 25.96 9.54
C PHE A 566 -7.35 25.03 9.80
N TYR A 567 -6.41 25.45 10.66
CA TYR A 567 -5.25 24.64 11.03
C TYR A 567 -5.67 23.35 11.75
N SER A 568 -6.65 23.43 12.63
CA SER A 568 -7.20 22.27 13.33
C SER A 568 -7.72 21.23 12.35
N ILE A 569 -8.64 21.59 11.45
CA ILE A 569 -9.16 20.67 10.44
C ILE A 569 -8.05 20.17 9.50
N PHE A 570 -7.14 21.04 9.10
CA PHE A 570 -5.99 20.64 8.28
C PHE A 570 -5.12 19.58 8.99
N SER A 571 -4.82 19.79 10.28
CA SER A 571 -4.05 18.84 11.09
C SER A 571 -4.81 17.54 11.33
N SER A 572 -6.15 17.60 11.41
CA SER A 572 -7.04 16.44 11.49
C SER A 572 -7.04 15.61 10.22
N GLY A 573 -7.18 16.24 9.05
CA GLY A 573 -7.10 15.54 7.78
C GLY A 573 -5.75 14.87 7.59
N LEU A 574 -4.67 15.53 8.01
CA LEU A 574 -3.32 14.96 8.05
C LEU A 574 -3.26 13.75 8.98
N ALA A 575 -3.73 13.88 10.22
CA ALA A 575 -3.76 12.79 11.19
C ALA A 575 -4.61 11.61 10.70
N GLY A 576 -5.79 11.88 10.16
CA GLY A 576 -6.71 10.86 9.63
C GLY A 576 -6.10 10.07 8.49
N MET A 577 -5.45 10.74 7.54
CA MET A 577 -4.76 10.05 6.46
C MET A 577 -3.57 9.23 6.97
N VAL A 578 -2.80 9.76 7.92
CA VAL A 578 -1.69 9.01 8.55
C VAL A 578 -2.19 7.80 9.32
N PHE A 579 -3.28 7.90 10.08
CA PHE A 579 -3.89 6.76 10.75
C PHE A 579 -4.36 5.70 9.74
N SER A 580 -5.07 6.13 8.70
CA SER A 580 -5.54 5.23 7.64
C SER A 580 -4.37 4.46 7.00
N LEU A 581 -3.30 5.15 6.59
CA LEU A 581 -2.13 4.51 5.99
C LEU A 581 -1.33 3.63 6.96
N ILE A 582 -1.09 4.09 8.19
CA ILE A 582 -0.38 3.28 9.20
C ILE A 582 -1.16 2.00 9.48
N LEU A 583 -2.48 2.05 9.51
CA LEU A 583 -3.30 0.85 9.67
C LEU A 583 -3.28 -0.04 8.41
N VAL A 584 -3.27 0.53 7.21
CA VAL A 584 -3.10 -0.28 6.00
C VAL A 584 -1.72 -0.97 5.97
N PHE A 585 -0.65 -0.24 6.31
CA PHE A 585 0.73 -0.74 6.29
C PHE A 585 1.01 -1.73 7.41
N SER A 586 0.53 -1.46 8.63
CA SER A 586 0.74 -2.37 9.75
C SER A 586 -0.03 -3.67 9.53
N PHE A 587 -1.21 -3.64 8.90
CA PHE A 587 -1.90 -4.87 8.49
C PHE A 587 -1.05 -5.72 7.55
N GLN A 588 -0.41 -5.10 6.55
CA GLN A 588 0.48 -5.79 5.61
C GLN A 588 1.71 -6.38 6.31
N VAL A 589 2.32 -5.65 7.24
CA VAL A 589 3.47 -6.11 8.03
C VAL A 589 3.11 -7.31 8.91
N LEU A 590 1.90 -7.34 9.49
CA LEU A 590 1.49 -8.43 10.38
C LEU A 590 1.00 -9.66 9.62
N TYR A 591 0.16 -9.49 8.60
CA TYR A 591 -0.53 -10.60 7.92
C TYR A 591 0.12 -11.02 6.60
N GLY A 592 0.94 -10.16 5.97
CA GLY A 592 1.62 -10.48 4.71
C GLY A 592 0.71 -10.49 3.49
N TYR A 593 -0.51 -9.96 3.57
CA TYR A 593 -1.39 -9.77 2.42
C TYR A 593 -2.32 -8.59 2.64
N LEU A 594 -2.46 -7.74 1.61
CA LEU A 594 -3.22 -6.51 1.72
C LEU A 594 -4.23 -6.34 0.57
N TYR A 595 -3.92 -6.86 -0.62
CA TYR A 595 -4.66 -6.59 -1.86
C TYR A 595 -6.19 -6.69 -1.75
N TYR A 596 -6.71 -7.75 -1.11
CA TYR A 596 -8.14 -7.91 -0.84
C TYR A 596 -8.65 -7.05 0.33
N TRP A 597 -7.82 -6.83 1.35
CA TRP A 597 -8.19 -6.15 2.59
C TRP A 597 -8.21 -4.63 2.51
N ILE A 598 -7.55 -4.01 1.52
CA ILE A 598 -7.57 -2.55 1.33
C ILE A 598 -9.02 -2.05 1.30
N GLY A 599 -9.88 -2.71 0.51
CA GLY A 599 -11.28 -2.31 0.39
C GLY A 599 -12.02 -2.36 1.72
N VAL A 600 -11.82 -3.41 2.51
CA VAL A 600 -12.44 -3.57 3.84
C VAL A 600 -11.93 -2.52 4.82
N LEU A 601 -10.61 -2.34 4.92
CA LEU A 601 -9.99 -1.41 5.86
C LEU A 601 -10.38 0.04 5.57
N VAL A 602 -10.33 0.45 4.30
CA VAL A 602 -10.74 1.79 3.87
C VAL A 602 -12.24 1.99 4.10
N SER A 603 -13.09 0.99 3.81
CA SER A 603 -14.53 1.09 4.05
C SER A 603 -14.88 1.22 5.52
N LEU A 604 -14.17 0.52 6.41
CA LEU A 604 -14.37 0.65 7.85
C LEU A 604 -13.90 2.00 8.39
N PHE A 605 -12.78 2.52 7.89
CA PHE A 605 -12.35 3.87 8.20
C PHE A 605 -13.41 4.91 7.78
N MET A 606 -13.96 4.76 6.57
CA MET A 606 -15.05 5.61 6.07
C MET A 606 -16.34 5.43 6.89
N ALA A 607 -16.65 4.21 7.34
CA ALA A 607 -17.78 3.97 8.25
C ALA A 607 -17.60 4.70 9.59
N GLY A 608 -16.38 4.71 10.12
CA GLY A 608 -15.98 5.52 11.25
C GLY A 608 -16.28 7.00 10.99
N LEU A 609 -15.73 7.55 9.90
CA LEU A 609 -15.94 8.95 9.50
C LEU A 609 -17.44 9.33 9.46
N ALA A 610 -18.26 8.48 8.85
CA ALA A 610 -19.72 8.67 8.79
C ALA A 610 -20.35 8.71 10.19
N GLY A 611 -19.99 7.75 11.05
CA GLY A 611 -20.49 7.64 12.41
C GLY A 611 -20.10 8.84 13.27
N GLY A 612 -18.86 9.31 13.16
CA GLY A 612 -18.37 10.52 13.82
C GLY A 612 -19.12 11.77 13.35
N GLY A 613 -19.31 11.88 12.04
CA GLY A 613 -20.02 13.02 11.43
C GLY A 613 -21.50 13.09 11.84
N LEU A 614 -22.16 11.94 11.98
CA LEU A 614 -23.55 11.87 12.46
C LEU A 614 -23.66 12.27 13.93
N THR A 615 -22.86 11.65 14.79
CA THR A 615 -22.94 11.88 16.25
C THR A 615 -22.70 13.34 16.57
N SER A 616 -21.71 13.97 15.94
CA SER A 616 -21.43 15.41 16.10
C SER A 616 -22.53 16.32 15.57
N SER A 617 -23.25 15.91 14.51
CA SER A 617 -24.34 16.70 13.93
C SER A 617 -25.58 16.79 14.83
N PHE A 618 -25.84 15.77 15.67
CA PHE A 618 -27.02 15.73 16.53
C PHE A 618 -26.78 16.22 17.97
N SER A 619 -25.53 16.34 18.42
CA SER A 619 -25.26 16.31 19.87
C SER A 619 -25.45 17.63 20.61
N LEU A 620 -25.32 18.81 19.99
CA LEU A 620 -25.15 20.06 20.77
C LEU A 620 -25.79 21.30 20.12
N THR A 621 -26.68 21.99 20.84
CA THR A 621 -27.31 23.25 20.42
C THR A 621 -26.56 24.51 20.88
N LYS A 622 -25.92 24.49 22.06
CA LYS A 622 -25.20 25.64 22.63
C LYS A 622 -23.75 25.73 22.10
N LEU A 623 -23.37 26.89 21.55
CA LEU A 623 -22.04 27.16 20.98
C LEU A 623 -20.87 26.84 21.92
N LYS A 624 -20.96 27.25 23.19
CA LYS A 624 -19.93 26.94 24.20
C LYS A 624 -19.68 25.45 24.38
N LYS A 625 -20.74 24.65 24.36
CA LYS A 625 -20.61 23.19 24.44
C LYS A 625 -20.01 22.60 23.17
N VAL A 626 -20.37 23.14 22.00
CA VAL A 626 -19.79 22.73 20.69
C VAL A 626 -18.28 22.96 20.70
N PHE A 627 -17.82 24.12 21.15
CA PHE A 627 -16.38 24.42 21.22
C PHE A 627 -15.64 23.54 22.24
N LEU A 628 -16.20 23.32 23.44
CA LEU A 628 -15.59 22.42 24.42
C LEU A 628 -15.50 20.98 23.93
N PHE A 629 -16.54 20.49 23.24
CA PHE A 629 -16.52 19.16 22.64
C PHE A 629 -15.50 19.06 21.50
N PHE A 630 -15.33 20.12 20.71
CA PHE A 630 -14.29 20.19 19.70
C PHE A 630 -12.87 20.10 20.30
N LEU A 631 -12.59 20.84 21.39
CA LEU A 631 -11.33 20.72 22.14
C LEU A 631 -11.12 19.31 22.72
N PHE A 632 -12.20 18.68 23.20
CA PHE A 632 -12.13 17.31 23.71
C PHE A 632 -11.76 16.31 22.61
N LEU A 633 -12.29 16.46 21.40
CA LEU A 633 -11.93 15.61 20.26
C LEU A 633 -10.45 15.76 19.86
N GLU A 634 -9.95 16.99 19.81
CA GLU A 634 -8.54 17.28 19.56
C GLU A 634 -7.62 16.59 20.58
N PHE A 635 -7.95 16.68 21.87
CA PHE A 635 -7.25 15.95 22.92
C PHE A 635 -7.36 14.44 22.74
N LEU A 636 -8.54 13.94 22.37
CA LEU A 636 -8.77 12.51 22.20
C LEU A 636 -7.96 11.94 21.03
N ILE A 637 -7.77 12.68 19.93
CA ILE A 637 -6.88 12.29 18.83
C ILE A 637 -5.41 12.17 19.27
N ILE A 638 -4.95 13.06 20.16
CA ILE A 638 -3.60 12.97 20.74
C ILE A 638 -3.48 11.70 21.58
N THR A 639 -4.42 11.46 22.50
CA THR A 639 -4.40 10.26 23.35
C THR A 639 -4.52 8.98 22.52
N TYR A 640 -5.31 9.00 21.44
CA TYR A 640 -5.43 7.89 20.52
C TYR A 640 -4.13 7.60 19.77
N SER A 641 -3.36 8.64 19.41
CA SER A 641 -2.03 8.46 18.80
C SER A 641 -1.07 7.75 19.76
N PHE A 642 -1.11 8.09 21.06
CA PHE A 642 -0.35 7.35 22.08
C PHE A 642 -0.84 5.90 22.24
N PHE A 643 -2.16 5.68 22.21
CA PHE A 643 -2.74 4.35 22.24
C PHE A 643 -2.26 3.50 21.05
N LEU A 644 -2.19 4.04 19.84
CA LEU A 644 -1.65 3.34 18.67
C LEU A 644 -0.19 2.93 18.85
N ILE A 645 0.66 3.78 19.44
CA ILE A 645 2.04 3.43 19.76
C ILE A 645 2.07 2.23 20.72
N LEU A 646 1.31 2.30 21.82
CA LEU A 646 1.22 1.21 22.80
C LEU A 646 0.65 -0.07 22.20
N LEU A 647 -0.32 0.05 21.28
CA LEU A 647 -0.91 -1.08 20.58
C LEU A 647 0.14 -1.85 19.78
N PHE A 648 0.92 -1.15 18.95
CA PHE A 648 1.88 -1.80 18.06
C PHE A 648 3.17 -2.23 18.76
N ASP A 649 3.66 -1.49 19.75
CA ASP A 649 4.88 -1.85 20.48
C ASP A 649 4.64 -2.98 21.49
N TYR A 650 3.48 -3.01 22.15
CA TYR A 650 3.22 -3.91 23.26
C TYR A 650 2.14 -4.94 22.95
N LEU A 651 0.93 -4.53 22.58
CA LEU A 651 -0.21 -5.44 22.49
C LEU A 651 -0.09 -6.41 21.30
N CYS A 652 0.29 -5.92 20.12
CA CYS A 652 0.45 -6.74 18.91
C CYS A 652 1.45 -7.89 19.14
N PRO A 653 2.70 -7.67 19.59
CA PRO A 653 3.66 -8.75 19.84
C PRO A 653 3.19 -9.78 20.89
N HIS A 654 2.42 -9.37 21.90
CA HIS A 654 1.91 -10.28 22.94
C HIS A 654 0.75 -11.14 22.43
N LEU A 655 -0.26 -10.53 21.81
CA LEU A 655 -1.41 -11.23 21.20
C LEU A 655 -0.98 -12.15 20.06
N GLU A 656 0.13 -11.81 19.43
CA GLU A 656 0.76 -12.65 18.43
C GLU A 656 1.32 -13.96 19.01
N LYS A 657 1.83 -13.97 20.25
CA LYS A 657 2.36 -15.18 20.90
C LYS A 657 1.25 -16.13 21.33
N SER A 658 0.09 -15.63 21.75
CA SER A 658 -1.05 -16.44 22.21
C SER A 658 -1.86 -17.10 21.09
N GLN A 659 -1.39 -17.05 19.84
CA GLN A 659 -2.09 -17.57 18.65
C GLN A 659 -3.52 -17.04 18.45
N SER A 660 -3.90 -15.95 19.14
CA SER A 660 -5.24 -15.37 19.11
C SER A 660 -5.41 -14.42 17.91
N PHE A 661 -5.15 -14.91 16.71
CA PHE A 661 -5.21 -14.13 15.46
C PHE A 661 -6.58 -13.51 15.21
N PHE A 662 -7.65 -14.19 15.65
CA PHE A 662 -9.01 -13.66 15.56
C PHE A 662 -9.20 -12.40 16.42
N ILE A 663 -8.71 -12.41 17.66
CA ILE A 663 -8.80 -11.26 18.57
C ILE A 663 -8.02 -10.08 18.00
N LEU A 664 -6.80 -10.32 17.53
CA LEU A 664 -5.97 -9.29 16.91
C LEU A 664 -6.67 -8.66 15.69
N LYS A 665 -7.30 -9.49 14.86
CA LYS A 665 -8.03 -9.03 13.68
C LYS A 665 -9.26 -8.21 14.03
N SER A 666 -10.08 -8.65 14.99
CA SER A 666 -11.25 -7.89 15.46
C SER A 666 -10.85 -6.56 16.08
N LEU A 667 -9.79 -6.55 16.89
CA LEU A 667 -9.22 -5.33 17.44
C LEU A 667 -8.80 -4.37 16.32
N TYR A 668 -8.17 -4.90 15.25
CA TYR A 668 -7.77 -4.11 14.09
C TYR A 668 -8.94 -3.35 13.44
N LEU A 669 -10.02 -4.07 13.19
CA LEU A 669 -11.22 -3.49 12.57
C LEU A 669 -11.86 -2.42 13.47
N GLY A 670 -11.86 -2.64 14.78
CA GLY A 670 -12.33 -1.66 15.77
C GLY A 670 -11.47 -0.39 15.80
N VAL A 671 -10.14 -0.54 15.77
CA VAL A 671 -9.18 0.58 15.71
C VAL A 671 -9.33 1.36 14.40
N CYS A 672 -9.50 0.69 13.26
CA CYS A 672 -9.81 1.34 11.98
C CYS A 672 -11.10 2.18 12.06
N PHE A 673 -12.20 1.60 12.55
CA PHE A 673 -13.45 2.33 12.71
C PHE A 673 -13.30 3.53 13.65
N PHE A 674 -12.65 3.34 14.80
CA PHE A 674 -12.48 4.40 15.79
C PHE A 674 -11.61 5.55 15.25
N SER A 675 -10.53 5.27 14.51
CA SER A 675 -9.72 6.31 13.87
C SER A 675 -10.54 7.19 12.93
N GLY A 676 -11.41 6.59 12.10
CA GLY A 676 -12.34 7.34 11.26
C GLY A 676 -13.35 8.13 12.08
N PHE A 677 -13.89 7.54 13.15
CA PHE A 677 -14.89 8.19 14.01
C PHE A 677 -14.40 9.49 14.62
N LEU A 678 -13.16 9.53 15.11
CA LEU A 678 -12.58 10.75 15.70
C LEU A 678 -12.49 11.89 14.71
N ILE A 679 -11.93 11.61 13.54
CA ILE A 679 -11.71 12.61 12.49
C ILE A 679 -13.06 13.07 11.91
N GLY A 680 -14.00 12.15 11.72
CA GLY A 680 -15.31 12.45 11.13
C GLY A 680 -16.17 13.35 12.00
N ALA A 681 -15.95 13.32 13.32
CA ALA A 681 -16.66 14.17 14.27
C ALA A 681 -16.24 15.65 14.22
N GLU A 682 -15.03 15.96 13.75
CA GLU A 682 -14.50 17.34 13.78
C GLU A 682 -15.12 18.22 12.69
N PHE A 683 -15.32 17.70 11.47
CA PHE A 683 -15.77 18.51 10.33
C PHE A 683 -17.15 19.17 10.53
N PRO A 684 -18.21 18.47 11.00
CA PRO A 684 -19.51 19.11 11.24
C PRO A 684 -19.46 20.15 12.37
N LEU A 685 -18.70 19.88 13.44
CA LEU A 685 -18.55 20.84 14.55
C LEU A 685 -17.83 22.09 14.10
N ALA A 686 -16.74 21.95 13.35
CA ALA A 686 -15.98 23.08 12.83
C ALA A 686 -16.82 23.94 11.88
N ASN A 687 -17.62 23.33 11.00
CA ASN A 687 -18.58 24.07 10.18
C ASN A 687 -19.58 24.87 11.02
N LYS A 688 -20.13 24.25 12.07
CA LYS A 688 -21.08 24.92 12.97
C LYS A 688 -20.43 26.09 13.72
N LEU A 689 -19.18 25.96 14.16
CA LEU A 689 -18.43 27.03 14.81
C LEU A 689 -18.11 28.18 13.84
N TYR A 690 -17.70 27.85 12.62
CA TYR A 690 -17.34 28.84 11.60
C TYR A 690 -18.55 29.65 11.13
N GLN A 691 -19.69 29.00 10.87
CA GLN A 691 -20.90 29.65 10.41
C GLN A 691 -21.47 30.63 11.45
N ASN A 692 -21.51 30.21 12.71
CA ASN A 692 -22.05 31.05 13.78
C ASN A 692 -21.18 32.28 14.05
N LYS A 693 -19.85 32.18 13.94
CA LYS A 693 -18.96 33.32 14.22
C LYS A 693 -18.96 34.37 13.10
N TYR A 694 -19.14 33.96 11.84
CA TYR A 694 -19.02 34.85 10.68
C TYR A 694 -20.36 35.18 10.00
N SER A 695 -21.50 34.71 10.54
CA SER A 695 -22.85 34.97 10.00
C SER A 695 -22.97 34.72 8.49
N ILE A 696 -22.29 33.70 7.98
CA ILE A 696 -22.17 33.45 6.54
C ILE A 696 -23.45 32.80 6.01
N VAL A 697 -24.17 33.50 5.15
CA VAL A 697 -25.42 33.02 4.49
C VAL A 697 -25.14 31.92 3.44
N ASN A 698 -23.91 31.86 2.90
CA ASN A 698 -23.56 30.96 1.81
C ASN A 698 -22.96 29.63 2.31
N LEU A 699 -23.83 28.69 2.68
CA LEU A 699 -23.50 27.36 3.22
C LEU A 699 -22.48 26.57 2.37
N GLY A 700 -22.55 26.69 1.04
CA GLY A 700 -21.66 25.95 0.14
C GLY A 700 -20.21 26.44 0.13
N TYR A 701 -19.95 27.71 0.44
CA TYR A 701 -18.60 28.27 0.46
C TYR A 701 -17.84 27.90 1.74
N SER A 702 -18.49 28.00 2.90
CA SER A 702 -17.89 27.62 4.19
C SER A 702 -17.58 26.12 4.24
N ALA A 703 -18.53 25.28 3.83
CA ALA A 703 -18.33 23.83 3.74
C ALA A 703 -17.19 23.47 2.76
N GLY A 704 -17.14 24.13 1.59
CA GLY A 704 -16.08 23.90 0.61
C GLY A 704 -14.69 24.27 1.11
N LEU A 705 -14.55 25.38 1.85
CA LEU A 705 -13.25 25.85 2.37
C LEU A 705 -12.71 24.96 3.50
N LEU A 706 -13.56 24.56 4.45
CA LEU A 706 -13.16 23.66 5.52
C LEU A 706 -12.91 22.24 5.01
N TYR A 707 -13.70 21.79 4.02
CA TYR A 707 -13.49 20.47 3.39
C TYR A 707 -12.20 20.46 2.58
N SER A 708 -11.87 21.55 1.87
CA SER A 708 -10.58 21.64 1.18
C SER A 708 -9.41 21.67 2.16
N ALA A 709 -9.56 22.25 3.36
CA ALA A 709 -8.54 22.20 4.41
C ALA A 709 -8.27 20.76 4.88
N ASP A 710 -9.33 20.00 5.13
CA ASP A 710 -9.26 18.58 5.53
C ASP A 710 -8.55 17.75 4.45
N LEU A 711 -8.98 17.87 3.20
CA LEU A 711 -8.37 17.15 2.08
C LEU A 711 -6.93 17.58 1.78
N LEU A 712 -6.57 18.85 1.98
CA LEU A 712 -5.18 19.33 1.88
C LEU A 712 -4.30 18.74 2.99
N GLY A 713 -4.85 18.65 4.20
CA GLY A 713 -4.25 17.93 5.31
C GLY A 713 -4.00 16.47 4.95
N GLY A 714 -5.03 15.80 4.42
CA GLY A 714 -4.96 14.42 3.95
C GLY A 714 -3.92 14.22 2.84
N PHE A 715 -3.85 15.11 1.85
CA PHE A 715 -2.80 15.09 0.82
C PHE A 715 -1.40 15.12 1.43
N LEU A 716 -1.13 16.03 2.37
CA LEU A 716 0.17 16.09 3.03
C LEU A 716 0.40 14.89 3.95
N GLY A 717 -0.63 14.37 4.61
CA GLY A 717 -0.55 13.16 5.42
C GLY A 717 -0.20 11.92 4.60
N GLY A 718 -0.73 11.81 3.38
CA GLY A 718 -0.42 10.68 2.50
C GLY A 718 1.01 10.71 1.96
N ILE A 719 1.52 11.88 1.56
CA ILE A 719 2.90 12.04 1.08
C ILE A 719 3.88 12.00 2.26
N LEU A 720 3.76 12.93 3.21
CA LEU A 720 4.72 13.05 4.30
C LEU A 720 4.60 11.88 5.26
N GLY A 721 3.40 11.46 5.64
CA GLY A 721 3.24 10.33 6.55
C GLY A 721 3.54 8.99 5.89
N GLY A 722 2.90 8.72 4.75
CA GLY A 722 2.97 7.42 4.08
C GLY A 722 4.28 7.15 3.36
N VAL A 723 4.74 8.10 2.55
CA VAL A 723 5.91 7.91 1.65
C VAL A 723 7.22 8.27 2.35
N VAL A 724 7.21 9.27 3.23
CA VAL A 724 8.43 9.83 3.83
C VAL A 724 8.64 9.36 5.26
N PHE A 725 7.74 9.70 6.19
CA PHE A 725 7.95 9.49 7.62
C PHE A 725 7.91 8.02 8.02
N PHE A 726 6.94 7.24 7.51
CA PHE A 726 6.82 5.84 7.89
C PHE A 726 8.05 4.99 7.50
N PRO A 727 8.55 5.01 6.23
CA PRO A 727 9.72 4.22 5.86
C PRO A 727 11.02 4.72 6.51
N LEU A 728 11.16 6.03 6.73
CA LEU A 728 12.40 6.63 7.25
C LEU A 728 12.51 6.60 8.77
N LEU A 729 11.43 6.98 9.46
CA LEU A 729 11.41 7.19 10.91
C LEU A 729 10.73 6.04 11.65
N GLY A 730 9.92 5.23 10.96
CA GLY A 730 9.09 4.18 11.54
C GLY A 730 7.74 4.70 12.04
N LEU A 731 6.90 3.76 12.46
CA LEU A 731 5.53 3.99 12.93
C LEU A 731 5.49 4.95 14.12
N ASN A 732 6.26 4.65 15.17
CA ASN A 732 6.19 5.40 16.43
C ASN A 732 6.61 6.85 16.26
N SER A 733 7.70 7.09 15.55
CA SER A 733 8.18 8.43 15.23
C SER A 733 7.16 9.21 14.39
N THR A 734 6.48 8.55 13.46
CA THR A 734 5.43 9.17 12.64
C THR A 734 4.24 9.59 13.51
N LEU A 735 3.78 8.73 14.42
CA LEU A 735 2.70 9.08 15.36
C LEU A 735 3.11 10.18 16.35
N LEU A 736 4.36 10.22 16.80
CA LEU A 736 4.88 11.31 17.63
C LEU A 736 4.86 12.66 16.89
N LEU A 737 5.11 12.69 15.58
CA LEU A 737 4.95 13.90 14.77
C LEU A 737 3.49 14.35 14.70
N ILE A 738 2.54 13.41 14.59
CA ILE A 738 1.10 13.73 14.64
C ILE A 738 0.71 14.34 15.99
N ILE A 739 1.22 13.78 17.09
CA ILE A 739 1.01 14.32 18.44
C ILE A 739 1.49 15.77 18.51
N ILE A 740 2.69 16.08 18.00
CA ILE A 740 3.23 17.45 17.99
C ILE A 740 2.31 18.38 17.19
N LEU A 741 1.86 17.98 15.99
CA LEU A 741 0.97 18.79 15.16
C LEU A 741 -0.40 19.04 15.80
N LYS A 742 -0.98 18.05 16.49
CA LYS A 742 -2.26 18.21 17.19
C LYS A 742 -2.12 18.99 18.50
N VAL A 743 -0.99 18.90 19.19
CA VAL A 743 -0.68 19.80 20.31
C VAL A 743 -0.58 21.26 19.84
N MET A 744 0.00 21.52 18.66
CA MET A 744 0.00 22.85 18.05
C MET A 744 -1.43 23.33 17.73
N SER A 745 -2.30 22.43 17.23
CA SER A 745 -3.73 22.73 16.99
C SER A 745 -4.45 23.17 18.26
N LEU A 746 -4.35 22.37 19.33
CA LEU A 746 -4.90 22.71 20.65
C LEU A 746 -4.37 24.04 21.17
N GLY A 747 -3.06 24.27 21.01
CA GLY A 747 -2.42 25.53 21.35
C GLY A 747 -3.07 26.72 20.63
N PHE A 748 -3.18 26.67 19.30
CA PHE A 748 -3.79 27.74 18.52
C PHE A 748 -5.27 27.97 18.84
N LEU A 749 -6.03 26.92 19.19
CA LEU A 749 -7.42 27.05 19.62
C LEU A 749 -7.52 27.71 21.00
N SER A 750 -6.66 27.32 21.95
CA SER A 750 -6.65 27.87 23.31
C SER A 750 -6.26 29.35 23.38
N PHE A 751 -5.33 29.80 22.53
CA PHE A 751 -4.93 31.21 22.44
C PHE A 751 -5.86 32.07 21.58
N SER A 752 -6.79 31.46 20.83
CA SER A 752 -7.74 32.21 20.01
C SER A 752 -8.82 32.86 20.87
N GLN A 753 -9.10 34.15 20.65
CA GLN A 753 -10.20 34.84 21.33
C GLN A 753 -11.54 34.28 20.84
N VAL A 754 -12.17 33.45 21.67
CA VAL A 754 -13.57 33.05 21.54
C VAL A 754 -14.38 33.96 22.46
N GLU A 755 -14.79 35.11 21.93
CA GLU A 755 -15.89 35.87 22.53
C GLU A 755 -17.17 35.05 22.29
N TYR A 756 -17.82 34.64 23.39
CA TYR A 756 -19.02 33.79 23.38
C TYR A 756 -20.29 34.62 23.30
#